data_AF-A0A1G2LED2-F1
#
_entry.id   AF-A0A1G2LED2-F1
#
_cell.length_a   1.000
_cell.length_b   1.000
_cell.length_c   1.000
_cell.angle_alpha   90.00
_cell.angle_beta   90.00
_cell.angle_gamma   90.00
#
_symmetry.space_group_name_H-M   'P 1'
#
loop_
_entity.id
_entity.type
_entity.pdbx_description
1 polymer ?
#
loop_
_entity_poly.entity_id
_entity_poly.type
_entity_poly.pdbx_seq_one_letter_code
_entity_poly.pdbx_strand_id
1 'polypeptide(L)'
;MVTNQQQRTPPFPLVDAILVTPKESERGAIGICTNMSAPGQVLNEIEEQNRPFVSVLGSLVVNRDGTERMVLNCLAHPTIRYLVLFSEESRTFSPSTNLLLALQHGIDTTKPGNYIVGGKAATPHFPNLSKRIVDAFRETVTVTPLFMYQNTFTEPVLRDYLAWLRPRVGDEITEFLRKAAGEKAIYYDTLNQLVGLIGGLPPGEKNAIDLDPKEFQHLQPPVVEIPERKLNLAVPFRVSADSGNIRLDINVGGETFFIRGNEDFRMEYSLMKFLGARKKHLSPLEQLALGAELARADTEIKNDISLEPLATPSDIRGASEIALEPRVALLNDKKYYYKVGVRGDGALSVIGLAFDICEEVFDLRSKEPGGILAWLAEKNRFEEYEMDILHRMDVGGQIGRAAIAAKMGYAFVQDFTSIFKINKTGLPLLIAEGDTFLDVHKTLLRKLYTEGLTEEHGDAQKGLARSGVVLAIYRNAAKALEDLPAFYRQGDQSTGEMRANYREQLLRFDHDGDYSYGERTRIHFGFDQLPKTMELLARDSGRAAVIQRYDPAADMGMFTDPASGKRKFTHDPCLAYDIFIPRGGKLHSFHIARAHNAVNAYPENIFGLHDAYVSTIRDGVGLGAGDMYMLSSRANILLLTEEQRAKKILMEPSKPPGDMDASSGPYEIGPNIGGDITGGVVAYAYLPLREVAGEQTHGLIDRLRNFEGVDTIERALRYYREKGSKHNNPVLSEYQAGKSDPQANQLVFFQANVMGGKIHATAVFANRSPARFGDDQGELNYLATLFGEGLGAPLGNLCMFYVGYPS
;
A
#
# COMPACT_ATOMS: atom_id res chain seq x y z
N MET A 1 37.32 39.51 13.30
CA MET A 1 37.43 38.03 13.21
C MET A 1 36.40 37.57 12.20
N VAL A 2 36.81 37.31 10.97
CA VAL A 2 35.95 36.76 9.91
C VAL A 2 35.92 35.25 10.16
N THR A 3 34.86 34.75 10.78
CA THR A 3 34.64 33.32 10.97
C THR A 3 34.48 32.67 9.61
N ASN A 4 35.37 31.72 9.29
CA ASN A 4 35.22 30.75 8.21
C ASN A 4 33.85 30.07 8.35
N GLN A 5 32.84 30.58 7.65
CA GLN A 5 31.65 29.79 7.34
C GLN A 5 32.12 28.73 6.35
N GLN A 6 32.55 27.58 6.86
CA GLN A 6 32.55 26.36 6.06
C GLN A 6 31.15 26.26 5.45
N GLN A 7 31.06 26.42 4.13
CA GLN A 7 29.82 26.21 3.39
C GLN A 7 29.33 24.81 3.72
N ARG A 8 28.36 24.72 4.64
CA ARG A 8 27.70 23.47 4.94
C ARG A 8 26.96 23.08 3.68
N THR A 9 27.33 21.95 3.10
CA THR A 9 26.55 21.35 2.01
C THR A 9 25.09 21.31 2.46
N PRO A 10 24.15 21.86 1.68
CA PRO A 10 22.75 21.83 2.05
C PRO A 10 22.31 20.37 2.26
N PRO A 11 21.39 20.11 3.20
CA PRO A 11 20.85 18.78 3.39
C PRO A 11 20.25 18.29 2.07
N PHE A 12 20.54 17.04 1.70
CA PHE A 12 19.92 16.39 0.55
C PHE A 12 18.85 15.40 1.02
N PRO A 13 17.66 15.37 0.39
CA PRO A 13 17.22 16.28 -0.67
C PRO A 13 17.01 17.71 -0.18
N LEU A 14 17.25 18.68 -1.08
CA LEU A 14 17.01 20.11 -0.80
C LEU A 14 15.52 20.40 -0.68
N VAL A 15 14.71 19.76 -1.53
CA VAL A 15 13.27 19.82 -1.54
C VAL A 15 12.71 18.44 -1.23
N ASP A 16 11.81 18.34 -0.26
CA ASP A 16 11.22 17.10 0.24
C ASP A 16 10.65 16.29 -0.94
N ALA A 17 11.11 15.06 -1.07
CA ALA A 17 10.78 14.18 -2.17
C ALA A 17 10.93 12.73 -1.71
N ILE A 18 10.10 11.85 -2.27
CA ILE A 18 10.18 10.43 -1.99
C ILE A 18 11.30 9.86 -2.87
N LEU A 19 12.48 9.79 -2.29
CA LEU A 19 13.70 9.35 -2.95
C LEU A 19 14.27 8.12 -2.25
N VAL A 20 14.87 7.24 -3.05
CA VAL A 20 15.74 6.17 -2.58
C VAL A 20 17.17 6.62 -2.83
N THR A 21 17.94 6.77 -1.74
CA THR A 21 19.36 7.16 -1.76
C THR A 21 20.19 5.99 -1.25
N PRO A 22 20.80 5.18 -2.14
CA PRO A 22 21.62 4.05 -1.70
C PRO A 22 22.88 4.59 -1.02
N LYS A 23 23.15 4.12 0.21
CA LYS A 23 24.25 4.64 1.06
C LYS A 23 25.62 4.39 0.44
N GLU A 24 25.76 3.25 -0.23
CA GLU A 24 26.96 2.80 -0.92
C GLU A 24 27.35 3.67 -2.12
N SER A 25 26.39 4.42 -2.68
CA SER A 25 26.56 5.17 -3.93
C SER A 25 26.05 6.61 -3.84
N GLU A 26 25.96 7.18 -2.63
CA GLU A 26 25.55 8.57 -2.38
C GLU A 26 26.35 9.60 -3.20
N ARG A 27 27.53 9.22 -3.72
CA ARG A 27 28.39 10.07 -4.57
C ARG A 27 28.47 9.66 -6.04
N GLY A 28 27.66 8.71 -6.49
CA GLY A 28 27.42 8.44 -7.90
C GLY A 28 27.12 9.70 -8.74
N ALA A 29 27.25 9.58 -10.05
CA ALA A 29 27.02 10.70 -10.97
C ALA A 29 25.60 10.70 -11.58
N ILE A 30 24.84 9.64 -11.34
CA ILE A 30 23.58 9.34 -12.03
C ILE A 30 22.42 9.43 -11.03
N GLY A 31 21.44 10.28 -11.32
CA GLY A 31 20.09 10.17 -10.78
C GLY A 31 19.20 9.39 -11.74
N ILE A 32 18.23 8.64 -11.21
CA ILE A 32 17.25 7.91 -12.02
C ILE A 32 15.84 8.38 -11.65
N CYS A 33 15.16 8.99 -12.60
CA CYS A 33 13.73 9.21 -12.56
C CYS A 33 13.03 7.95 -13.03
N THR A 34 12.32 7.26 -12.14
CA THR A 34 11.69 5.96 -12.45
C THR A 34 10.28 6.09 -13.02
N ASN A 35 9.83 7.32 -13.30
CA ASN A 35 8.47 7.64 -13.74
C ASN A 35 7.40 6.91 -12.90
N MET A 36 6.61 6.03 -13.50
CA MET A 36 5.54 5.28 -12.85
C MET A 36 6.04 4.04 -12.09
N SER A 37 7.31 3.65 -12.25
CA SER A 37 7.91 2.54 -11.51
C SER A 37 8.38 2.95 -10.12
N ALA A 38 8.33 2.00 -9.19
CA ALA A 38 8.80 2.20 -7.83
C ALA A 38 10.34 2.32 -7.78
N PRO A 39 10.90 3.35 -7.14
CA PRO A 39 12.36 3.56 -7.08
C PRO A 39 13.13 2.38 -6.48
N GLY A 40 12.61 1.76 -5.42
CA GLY A 40 13.23 0.58 -4.81
C GLY A 40 13.25 -0.64 -5.75
N GLN A 41 12.20 -0.83 -6.55
CA GLN A 41 12.18 -1.91 -7.55
C GLN A 41 13.28 -1.69 -8.59
N VAL A 42 13.41 -0.46 -9.10
CA VAL A 42 14.45 -0.13 -10.08
C VAL A 42 15.85 -0.32 -9.49
N LEU A 43 16.08 0.11 -8.25
CA LEU A 43 17.38 -0.09 -7.59
C LEU A 43 17.77 -1.56 -7.50
N ASN A 44 16.82 -2.45 -7.21
CA ASN A 44 17.08 -3.87 -7.01
C ASN A 44 17.53 -4.56 -8.30
N GLU A 45 17.01 -4.08 -9.43
CA GLU A 45 17.33 -4.57 -10.77
C GLU A 45 18.63 -3.98 -11.33
N ILE A 46 19.23 -2.98 -10.67
CA ILE A 46 20.56 -2.48 -11.05
C ILE A 46 21.62 -3.47 -10.57
N GLU A 47 22.42 -3.96 -11.51
CA GLU A 47 23.53 -4.87 -11.27
C GLU A 47 24.55 -4.26 -10.30
N GLU A 48 25.14 -5.10 -9.45
CA GLU A 48 26.06 -4.67 -8.38
C GLU A 48 27.21 -3.79 -8.88
N GLN A 49 27.76 -4.11 -10.05
CA GLN A 49 28.82 -3.34 -10.72
C GLN A 49 28.41 -1.92 -11.14
N ASN A 50 27.11 -1.69 -11.38
CA ASN A 50 26.56 -0.42 -11.84
C ASN A 50 26.06 0.46 -10.69
N ARG A 51 25.74 -0.12 -9.53
CA ARG A 51 25.22 0.60 -8.36
C ARG A 51 26.10 1.76 -7.90
N PRO A 52 27.46 1.68 -7.88
CA PRO A 52 28.32 2.79 -7.48
C PRO A 52 28.10 4.08 -8.27
N PHE A 53 27.55 4.01 -9.49
CA PHE A 53 27.31 5.18 -10.33
C PHE A 53 25.98 5.88 -10.02
N VAL A 54 25.05 5.23 -9.31
CA VAL A 54 23.67 5.69 -9.12
C VAL A 54 23.48 6.27 -7.72
N SER A 55 23.29 7.58 -7.61
CA SER A 55 23.15 8.27 -6.32
C SER A 55 21.75 8.30 -5.75
N VAL A 56 20.75 8.39 -6.64
CA VAL A 56 19.39 8.65 -6.20
C VAL A 56 18.40 8.13 -7.22
N LEU A 57 17.31 7.58 -6.73
CA LEU A 57 16.17 7.16 -7.54
C LEU A 57 14.88 7.79 -6.99
N GLY A 58 13.97 8.21 -7.87
CA GLY A 58 12.70 8.80 -7.48
C GLY A 58 11.64 8.62 -8.55
N SER A 59 10.38 8.41 -8.13
CA SER A 59 9.26 8.30 -9.07
C SER A 59 8.82 9.68 -9.55
N LEU A 60 8.31 9.74 -10.78
CA LEU A 60 7.81 10.97 -11.39
C LEU A 60 6.49 10.69 -12.11
N VAL A 61 5.39 10.99 -11.42
CA VAL A 61 4.03 10.76 -11.93
C VAL A 61 3.44 12.01 -12.57
N VAL A 62 3.76 13.18 -12.02
CA VAL A 62 3.16 14.47 -12.38
C VAL A 62 4.20 15.42 -12.96
N ASN A 63 3.82 16.18 -13.99
CA ASN A 63 4.72 17.07 -14.72
C ASN A 63 5.11 18.35 -13.97
N ARG A 64 4.23 18.84 -13.10
CA ARG A 64 4.44 20.13 -12.43
C ARG A 64 5.35 19.93 -11.21
N ASP A 65 4.78 19.82 -10.01
CA ASP A 65 5.55 19.81 -8.77
C ASP A 65 6.62 18.70 -8.71
N GLY A 66 6.33 17.51 -9.27
CA GLY A 66 7.27 16.39 -9.27
C GLY A 66 8.55 16.70 -10.06
N THR A 67 8.41 17.21 -11.28
CA THR A 67 9.54 17.55 -12.15
C THR A 67 10.35 18.69 -11.54
N GLU A 68 9.68 19.68 -10.94
CA GLU A 68 10.36 20.83 -10.34
C GLU A 68 11.21 20.43 -9.12
N ARG A 69 10.67 19.57 -8.24
CA ARG A 69 11.41 18.97 -7.12
C ARG A 69 12.62 18.18 -7.62
N MET A 70 12.43 17.39 -8.67
CA MET A 70 13.51 16.61 -9.29
C MET A 70 14.62 17.51 -9.83
N VAL A 71 14.28 18.56 -10.58
CA VAL A 71 15.25 19.54 -11.12
C VAL A 71 16.06 20.17 -9.98
N LEU A 72 15.40 20.69 -8.95
CA LEU A 72 16.07 21.35 -7.83
C LEU A 72 16.97 20.40 -7.05
N ASN A 73 16.50 19.19 -6.75
CA ASN A 73 17.30 18.19 -6.05
C ASN A 73 18.48 17.72 -6.90
N CYS A 74 18.31 17.53 -8.20
CA CYS A 74 19.42 17.22 -9.11
C CYS A 74 20.44 18.35 -9.11
N LEU A 75 20.04 19.63 -9.13
CA LEU A 75 20.98 20.75 -9.06
C LEU A 75 21.72 20.82 -7.73
N ALA A 76 21.00 20.65 -6.62
CA ALA A 76 21.56 20.70 -5.27
C ALA A 76 22.51 19.55 -4.94
N HIS A 77 22.33 18.38 -5.56
CA HIS A 77 23.19 17.23 -5.29
C HIS A 77 24.63 17.47 -5.78
N PRO A 78 25.67 17.17 -4.97
CA PRO A 78 27.05 17.54 -5.29
C PRO A 78 27.62 16.84 -6.52
N THR A 79 27.12 15.63 -6.86
CA THR A 79 27.74 14.78 -7.89
C THR A 79 26.84 14.45 -9.08
N ILE A 80 25.53 14.70 -9.02
CA ILE A 80 24.61 14.31 -10.11
C ILE A 80 24.88 15.19 -11.32
N ARG A 81 25.37 14.56 -12.39
CA ARG A 81 25.61 15.14 -13.72
C ARG A 81 24.73 14.51 -14.79
N TYR A 82 24.19 13.33 -14.52
CA TYR A 82 23.30 12.62 -15.43
C TYR A 82 21.97 12.32 -14.75
N LEU A 83 20.89 12.49 -15.49
CA LEU A 83 19.56 12.07 -15.06
C LEU A 83 18.98 11.12 -16.11
N VAL A 84 18.81 9.85 -15.74
CA VAL A 84 18.13 8.88 -16.59
C VAL A 84 16.63 9.00 -16.36
N LEU A 85 15.84 9.22 -17.42
CA LEU A 85 14.39 9.11 -17.37
C LEU A 85 14.01 7.68 -17.76
N PHE A 86 13.55 6.88 -16.81
CA PHE A 86 13.35 5.44 -16.96
C PHE A 86 11.87 5.03 -16.79
N SER A 87 11.49 3.92 -17.44
CA SER A 87 10.17 3.26 -17.33
C SER A 87 9.00 4.00 -18.01
N GLU A 88 7.77 3.53 -17.78
CA GLU A 88 6.55 4.10 -18.38
C GLU A 88 6.28 5.50 -17.84
N GLU A 89 6.12 6.45 -18.75
CA GLU A 89 5.69 7.80 -18.45
C GLU A 89 4.16 7.87 -18.22
N SER A 90 3.73 8.75 -17.31
CA SER A 90 2.32 9.08 -17.14
C SER A 90 1.71 9.67 -18.41
N ARG A 91 0.70 8.99 -19.00
CA ARG A 91 -0.02 9.44 -20.20
C ARG A 91 -0.59 10.85 -20.09
N THR A 92 -1.22 11.17 -18.97
CA THR A 92 -1.95 12.44 -18.84
C THR A 92 -0.99 13.62 -18.70
N PHE A 93 0.08 13.43 -17.94
CA PHE A 93 0.98 14.53 -17.58
C PHE A 93 2.21 14.61 -18.46
N SER A 94 2.63 13.51 -19.09
CA SER A 94 3.86 13.38 -19.86
C SER A 94 5.04 14.16 -19.29
N PRO A 95 5.42 13.89 -18.01
CA PRO A 95 6.46 14.65 -17.30
C PRO A 95 7.85 14.61 -17.95
N SER A 96 8.30 13.44 -18.38
CA SER A 96 9.57 13.23 -19.07
C SER A 96 9.60 13.98 -20.41
N THR A 97 8.58 13.81 -21.25
CA THR A 97 8.45 14.47 -22.56
C THR A 97 8.46 15.99 -22.43
N ASN A 98 7.71 16.54 -21.48
CA ASN A 98 7.67 17.98 -21.23
C ASN A 98 9.01 18.51 -20.69
N LEU A 99 9.72 17.74 -19.85
CA LEU A 99 11.07 18.10 -19.43
C LEU A 99 12.02 18.19 -20.63
N LEU A 100 11.97 17.23 -21.57
CA LEU A 100 12.79 17.29 -22.79
C LEU A 100 12.52 18.56 -23.60
N LEU A 101 11.24 18.94 -23.78
CA LEU A 101 10.86 20.18 -24.45
C LEU A 101 11.40 21.42 -23.72
N ALA A 102 11.30 21.47 -22.39
CA ALA A 102 11.82 22.57 -21.60
C ALA A 102 13.35 22.69 -21.73
N LEU A 103 14.07 21.58 -21.81
CA LEU A 103 15.51 21.57 -22.03
C LEU A 103 15.90 22.06 -23.42
N GLN A 104 15.13 21.71 -24.46
CA GLN A 104 15.42 22.14 -25.83
C GLN A 104 15.08 23.62 -26.05
N HIS A 105 13.88 24.01 -25.63
CA HIS A 105 13.24 25.26 -26.05
C HIS A 105 13.11 26.30 -24.93
N GLY A 106 13.36 25.91 -23.67
CA GLY A 106 13.21 26.78 -22.51
C GLY A 106 11.77 27.02 -22.09
N ILE A 107 11.58 28.03 -21.25
CA ILE A 107 10.27 28.48 -20.78
C ILE A 107 9.87 29.80 -21.46
N ASP A 108 8.58 29.93 -21.76
CA ASP A 108 7.92 31.10 -22.30
C ASP A 108 7.62 32.08 -21.16
N THR A 109 8.48 33.09 -21.01
CA THR A 109 8.33 34.16 -20.00
C THR A 109 7.30 35.21 -20.41
N THR A 110 6.73 35.14 -21.62
CA THR A 110 5.67 36.07 -22.06
C THR A 110 4.30 35.70 -21.48
N LYS A 111 4.15 34.45 -21.01
CA LYS A 111 2.94 33.95 -20.36
C LYS A 111 3.15 33.81 -18.85
N PRO A 112 2.16 34.20 -18.03
CA PRO A 112 2.23 33.94 -16.60
C PRO A 112 2.26 32.43 -16.33
N GLY A 113 3.07 31.99 -15.36
CA GLY A 113 3.14 30.59 -14.93
C GLY A 113 4.26 29.74 -15.55
N ASN A 114 5.22 30.34 -16.27
CA ASN A 114 6.42 29.66 -16.82
C ASN A 114 6.07 28.45 -17.71
N TYR A 115 5.30 28.71 -18.76
CA TYR A 115 4.91 27.68 -19.73
C TYR A 115 6.11 27.16 -20.51
N ILE A 116 6.13 25.87 -20.80
CA ILE A 116 7.18 25.25 -21.61
C ILE A 116 6.92 25.59 -23.08
N VAL A 117 7.95 26.10 -23.77
CA VAL A 117 7.83 26.41 -25.20
C VAL A 117 7.58 25.12 -25.97
N GLY A 118 6.44 25.06 -26.68
CA GLY A 118 6.03 23.87 -27.43
C GLY A 118 5.48 22.73 -26.57
N GLY A 119 5.21 22.95 -25.27
CA GLY A 119 4.64 21.98 -24.36
C GLY A 119 3.29 21.43 -24.80
N LYS A 120 3.09 20.11 -24.69
CA LYS A 120 1.92 19.40 -25.28
C LYS A 120 1.03 18.65 -24.28
N ALA A 121 1.51 18.39 -23.06
CA ALA A 121 0.72 17.67 -22.06
C ALA A 121 -0.33 18.56 -21.36
N ALA A 122 -1.16 17.97 -20.47
CA ALA A 122 -2.28 18.66 -19.83
C ALA A 122 -1.91 19.92 -19.02
N THR A 123 -0.70 19.97 -18.45
CA THR A 123 -0.19 21.12 -17.67
C THR A 123 1.29 21.36 -17.95
N PRO A 124 1.66 21.94 -19.11
CA PRO A 124 3.04 22.00 -19.56
C PRO A 124 3.73 23.29 -19.09
N HIS A 125 3.86 23.46 -17.78
CA HIS A 125 4.46 24.65 -17.18
C HIS A 125 5.15 24.32 -15.84
N PHE A 126 6.16 25.11 -15.47
CA PHE A 126 6.95 24.99 -14.24
C PHE A 126 6.84 26.28 -13.41
N PRO A 127 5.72 26.48 -12.71
CA PRO A 127 5.39 27.78 -12.12
C PRO A 127 6.31 28.17 -10.98
N ASN A 128 7.03 27.21 -10.40
CA ASN A 128 7.95 27.39 -9.29
C ASN A 128 9.42 27.35 -9.74
N LEU A 129 9.73 27.23 -11.03
CA LEU A 129 11.10 27.31 -11.54
C LEU A 129 11.31 28.56 -12.38
N SER A 130 12.26 29.40 -11.96
CA SER A 130 12.69 30.54 -12.77
C SER A 130 13.43 30.07 -14.03
N LYS A 131 13.47 30.92 -15.06
CA LYS A 131 14.26 30.64 -16.29
C LYS A 131 15.71 30.31 -15.96
N ARG A 132 16.29 31.01 -14.98
CA ARG A 132 17.65 30.80 -14.47
C ARG A 132 17.86 29.38 -13.97
N ILE A 133 16.91 28.83 -13.20
CA ILE A 133 17.01 27.47 -12.66
C ILE A 133 16.91 26.43 -13.78
N VAL A 134 15.98 26.62 -14.72
CA VAL A 134 15.84 25.71 -15.89
C VAL A 134 17.10 25.73 -16.75
N ASP A 135 17.67 26.91 -17.00
CA ASP A 135 18.92 27.06 -17.76
C ASP A 135 20.10 26.41 -17.02
N ALA A 136 20.24 26.64 -15.71
CA ALA A 136 21.28 26.01 -14.89
C ALA A 136 21.18 24.47 -14.92
N PHE A 137 19.96 23.93 -14.86
CA PHE A 137 19.72 22.49 -14.99
C PHE A 137 20.11 21.98 -16.38
N ARG A 138 19.68 22.68 -17.44
CA ARG A 138 20.04 22.38 -18.83
C ARG A 138 21.56 22.40 -19.04
N GLU A 139 22.30 23.26 -18.36
CA GLU A 139 23.76 23.37 -18.51
C GLU A 139 24.53 22.34 -17.69
N THR A 140 24.01 21.96 -16.53
CA THR A 140 24.78 21.18 -15.53
C THR A 140 24.40 19.70 -15.51
N VAL A 141 23.17 19.36 -15.88
CA VAL A 141 22.66 17.99 -15.84
C VAL A 141 22.30 17.53 -17.25
N THR A 142 22.90 16.42 -17.67
CA THR A 142 22.63 15.76 -18.93
C THR A 142 21.50 14.75 -18.74
N VAL A 143 20.35 15.03 -19.33
CA VAL A 143 19.17 14.15 -19.22
C VAL A 143 19.17 13.13 -20.36
N THR A 144 19.15 11.84 -20.01
CA THR A 144 19.15 10.71 -20.95
C THR A 144 17.77 10.03 -20.96
N PRO A 145 17.02 10.10 -22.07
CA PRO A 145 15.67 9.56 -22.13
C PRO A 145 15.67 8.06 -22.43
N LEU A 146 15.25 7.25 -21.45
CA LEU A 146 15.11 5.79 -21.54
C LEU A 146 13.72 5.35 -21.02
N PHE A 147 12.66 5.94 -21.56
CA PHE A 147 11.29 5.76 -21.06
C PHE A 147 10.31 5.36 -22.15
N MET A 148 9.21 4.72 -21.75
CA MET A 148 8.10 4.35 -22.63
C MET A 148 7.02 5.44 -22.59
N TYR A 149 6.36 5.69 -23.70
CA TYR A 149 5.35 6.74 -23.84
C TYR A 149 4.12 6.25 -24.59
N GLN A 150 2.96 6.78 -24.22
CA GLN A 150 1.68 6.44 -24.85
C GLN A 150 1.19 7.53 -25.82
N ASN A 151 1.76 8.73 -25.73
CA ASN A 151 1.33 9.86 -26.54
C ASN A 151 2.12 9.91 -27.85
N THR A 152 1.41 9.95 -28.98
CA THR A 152 2.03 10.00 -30.32
C THR A 152 2.88 11.26 -30.55
N PHE A 153 2.66 12.32 -29.77
CA PHE A 153 3.48 13.53 -29.88
C PHE A 153 4.88 13.39 -29.26
N THR A 154 5.13 12.35 -28.46
CA THR A 154 6.43 12.16 -27.79
C THR A 154 7.51 11.69 -28.75
N GLU A 155 7.18 10.84 -29.72
CA GLU A 155 8.13 10.32 -30.72
C GLU A 155 8.93 11.43 -31.45
N PRO A 156 8.30 12.46 -32.06
CA PRO A 156 9.06 13.53 -32.69
C PRO A 156 9.90 14.34 -31.70
N VAL A 157 9.41 14.54 -30.47
CA VAL A 157 10.16 15.25 -29.41
C VAL A 157 11.43 14.46 -29.05
N LEU A 158 11.29 13.14 -28.86
CA LEU A 158 12.41 12.28 -28.51
C LEU A 158 13.46 12.25 -29.61
N ARG A 159 13.05 12.13 -30.87
CA ARG A 159 13.96 12.19 -32.02
C ARG A 159 14.75 13.51 -32.06
N ASP A 160 14.06 14.63 -31.91
CA ASP A 160 14.67 15.96 -31.97
C ASP A 160 15.58 16.20 -30.74
N TYR A 161 15.19 15.67 -29.58
CA TYR A 161 15.99 15.73 -28.35
C TYR A 161 17.27 14.90 -28.45
N LEU A 162 17.20 13.69 -28.99
CA LEU A 162 18.38 12.84 -29.19
C LEU A 162 19.40 13.49 -30.15
N ALA A 163 18.92 14.18 -31.19
CA ALA A 163 19.79 14.98 -32.06
C ALA A 163 20.46 16.13 -31.30
N TRP A 164 19.73 16.81 -30.41
CA TRP A 164 20.24 17.87 -29.55
C TRP A 164 21.21 17.35 -28.46
N LEU A 165 20.98 16.14 -27.95
CA LEU A 165 21.79 15.50 -26.91
C LEU A 165 23.14 15.00 -27.43
N ARG A 166 23.21 14.61 -28.71
CA ARG A 166 24.39 14.01 -29.34
C ARG A 166 25.74 14.65 -28.99
N PRO A 167 25.90 15.99 -29.04
CA PRO A 167 27.18 16.63 -28.74
C PRO A 167 27.61 16.52 -27.26
N ARG A 168 26.69 16.15 -26.36
CA ARG A 168 26.90 16.12 -24.90
C ARG A 168 27.27 14.75 -24.36
N VAL A 169 26.83 13.68 -25.02
CA VAL A 169 27.06 12.28 -24.58
C VAL A 169 27.87 11.44 -25.57
N GLY A 170 28.12 11.95 -26.78
CA GLY A 170 28.82 11.23 -27.83
C GLY A 170 27.93 10.27 -28.62
N ASP A 171 28.51 9.67 -29.66
CA ASP A 171 27.79 8.87 -30.65
C ASP A 171 27.30 7.53 -30.08
N GLU A 172 28.10 6.88 -29.23
CA GLU A 172 27.79 5.57 -28.66
C GLU A 172 26.49 5.61 -27.82
N ILE A 173 26.41 6.52 -26.83
CA ILE A 173 25.22 6.67 -25.98
C ILE A 173 24.02 7.14 -26.81
N THR A 174 24.23 8.03 -27.78
CA THR A 174 23.14 8.53 -28.63
C THR A 174 22.52 7.42 -29.48
N GLU A 175 23.35 6.58 -30.10
CA GLU A 175 22.87 5.47 -30.93
C GLU A 175 22.21 4.39 -30.07
N PHE A 176 22.74 4.12 -28.88
CA PHE A 176 22.10 3.25 -27.89
C PHE A 176 20.68 3.75 -27.56
N LEU A 177 20.54 5.03 -27.19
CA LEU A 177 19.24 5.62 -26.84
C LEU A 177 18.27 5.65 -28.04
N ARG A 178 18.77 5.91 -29.25
CA ARG A 178 17.96 5.86 -30.48
C ARG A 178 17.41 4.47 -30.73
N LYS A 179 18.23 3.43 -30.56
CA LYS A 179 17.81 2.04 -30.69
C LYS A 179 16.75 1.70 -29.64
N ALA A 180 17.02 2.01 -28.37
CA ALA A 180 16.11 1.75 -27.26
C ALA A 180 14.76 2.49 -27.43
N ALA A 181 14.77 3.72 -27.96
CA ALA A 181 13.55 4.48 -28.26
C ALA A 181 12.65 3.84 -29.33
N GLY A 182 13.20 2.99 -30.19
CA GLY A 182 12.45 2.23 -31.19
C GLY A 182 11.91 0.89 -30.68
N GLU A 183 12.30 0.46 -29.47
CA GLU A 183 11.80 -0.76 -28.86
C GLU A 183 10.46 -0.50 -28.17
N LYS A 184 9.52 -1.45 -28.31
CA LYS A 184 8.17 -1.32 -27.71
C LYS A 184 8.16 -1.47 -26.18
N ALA A 185 9.20 -2.09 -25.63
CA ALA A 185 9.36 -2.29 -24.20
C ALA A 185 10.82 -2.07 -23.81
N ILE A 186 11.05 -1.21 -22.83
CA ILE A 186 12.37 -0.95 -22.29
C ILE A 186 12.51 -1.75 -20.99
N TYR A 187 13.48 -2.66 -20.96
CA TYR A 187 13.74 -3.56 -19.83
C TYR A 187 14.90 -3.07 -18.94
N TYR A 188 15.05 -3.68 -17.76
CA TYR A 188 16.13 -3.38 -16.82
C TYR A 188 17.53 -3.66 -17.37
N ASP A 189 17.67 -4.61 -18.30
CA ASP A 189 18.94 -4.86 -18.99
C ASP A 189 19.40 -3.62 -19.78
N THR A 190 18.47 -2.95 -20.46
CA THR A 190 18.72 -1.71 -21.20
C THR A 190 19.10 -0.58 -20.24
N LEU A 191 18.47 -0.51 -19.05
CA LEU A 191 18.87 0.42 -18.01
C LEU A 191 20.29 0.15 -17.51
N ASN A 192 20.63 -1.11 -17.21
CA ASN A 192 21.97 -1.49 -16.76
C ASN A 192 23.04 -1.16 -17.79
N GLN A 193 22.79 -1.45 -19.07
CA GLN A 193 23.70 -1.07 -20.15
C GLN A 193 23.91 0.44 -20.21
N LEU A 194 22.84 1.24 -20.12
CA LEU A 194 22.97 2.71 -20.12
C LEU A 194 23.73 3.23 -18.89
N VAL A 195 23.44 2.69 -17.69
CA VAL A 195 24.15 3.06 -16.46
C VAL A 195 25.62 2.72 -16.57
N GLY A 196 25.98 1.56 -17.12
CA GLY A 196 27.36 1.16 -17.38
C GLY A 196 28.06 2.08 -18.39
N LEU A 197 27.40 2.42 -19.50
CA LEU A 197 27.93 3.35 -20.51
C LEU A 197 28.20 4.74 -19.92
N ILE A 198 27.25 5.28 -19.14
CA ILE A 198 27.43 6.59 -18.48
C ILE A 198 28.49 6.50 -17.37
N GLY A 199 28.51 5.41 -16.61
CA GLY A 199 29.49 5.16 -15.56
C GLY A 199 30.92 5.03 -16.06
N GLY A 200 31.11 4.60 -17.31
CA GLY A 200 32.39 4.55 -18.00
C GLY A 200 32.90 5.90 -18.51
N LEU A 201 32.07 6.96 -18.49
CA LEU A 201 32.51 8.29 -18.90
C LEU A 201 33.50 8.89 -17.88
N PRO A 202 34.47 9.71 -18.34
CA PRO A 202 35.41 10.35 -17.43
C PRO A 202 34.71 11.11 -16.30
N PRO A 203 35.24 11.07 -15.07
CA PRO A 203 34.69 11.85 -13.98
C PRO A 203 34.79 13.35 -14.32
N GLY A 204 33.68 14.07 -14.16
CA GLY A 204 33.62 15.52 -14.34
C GLY A 204 33.36 16.22 -13.00
N GLU A 205 33.92 17.40 -12.79
CA GLU A 205 33.53 18.22 -11.65
C GLU A 205 32.17 18.87 -11.92
N LYS A 206 31.34 18.93 -10.87
CA LYS A 206 30.08 19.67 -10.90
C LYS A 206 30.24 20.92 -10.05
N ASN A 207 30.08 22.08 -10.68
CA ASN A 207 30.08 23.34 -9.95
C ASN A 207 28.83 23.42 -9.06
N ALA A 208 29.01 23.84 -7.81
CA ALA A 208 27.88 24.14 -6.94
C ALA A 208 27.05 25.27 -7.54
N ILE A 209 25.73 25.08 -7.59
CA ILE A 209 24.79 26.09 -8.08
C ILE A 209 24.16 26.75 -6.87
N ASP A 210 24.26 28.07 -6.81
CA ASP A 210 23.56 28.85 -5.79
C ASP A 210 22.07 28.91 -6.11
N LEU A 211 21.27 28.23 -5.28
CA LEU A 211 19.82 28.14 -5.37
C LEU A 211 19.23 28.98 -4.25
N ASP A 212 18.52 30.06 -4.60
CA ASP A 212 17.83 30.90 -3.61
C ASP A 212 16.56 30.17 -3.14
N PRO A 213 16.41 29.85 -1.84
CA PRO A 213 15.20 29.23 -1.30
C PRO A 213 13.90 29.92 -1.68
N LYS A 214 13.93 31.25 -1.92
CA LYS A 214 12.75 32.01 -2.35
C LYS A 214 12.26 31.62 -3.74
N GLU A 215 13.14 31.13 -4.62
CA GLU A 215 12.74 30.72 -5.97
C GLU A 215 11.92 29.44 -5.97
N PHE A 216 11.98 28.62 -4.91
CA PHE A 216 11.29 27.32 -4.84
C PHE A 216 10.51 27.08 -3.54
N GLN A 217 10.19 28.15 -2.80
CA GLN A 217 9.47 28.07 -1.53
C GLN A 217 8.09 27.38 -1.65
N HIS A 218 7.42 27.42 -2.80
CA HIS A 218 6.15 26.72 -3.02
C HIS A 218 6.31 25.19 -3.09
N LEU A 219 7.52 24.72 -3.38
CA LEU A 219 7.85 23.29 -3.36
C LEU A 219 8.43 22.88 -2.01
N GLN A 220 9.25 23.74 -1.40
CA GLN A 220 9.77 23.57 -0.05
C GLN A 220 9.46 24.80 0.79
N PRO A 221 8.28 24.86 1.41
CA PRO A 221 7.91 26.01 2.22
C PRO A 221 8.93 26.25 3.34
N PRO A 222 9.29 27.51 3.61
CA PRO A 222 10.27 27.84 4.64
C PRO A 222 9.78 27.28 5.98
N VAL A 223 10.70 26.58 6.64
CA VAL A 223 10.45 26.01 7.95
C VAL A 223 10.35 27.15 8.97
N VAL A 224 9.22 27.22 9.67
CA VAL A 224 8.99 28.14 10.77
C VAL A 224 8.91 27.32 12.05
N GLU A 225 9.98 27.36 12.84
CA GLU A 225 10.00 26.73 14.16
C GLU A 225 9.08 27.49 15.12
N ILE A 226 8.04 26.82 15.58
CA ILE A 226 7.05 27.36 16.49
C ILE A 226 7.37 26.84 17.91
N PRO A 227 7.60 27.75 18.87
CA PRO A 227 7.87 27.36 20.26
C PRO A 227 6.80 26.42 20.80
N GLU A 228 7.25 25.37 21.50
CA GLU A 228 6.37 24.40 22.14
C GLU A 228 5.49 25.13 23.17
N ARG A 229 4.18 25.13 22.93
CA ARG A 229 3.21 25.84 23.77
C ARG A 229 1.92 25.05 23.84
N LYS A 230 1.49 24.72 25.07
CA LYS A 230 0.13 24.22 25.33
C LYS A 230 -0.90 25.28 24.98
N LEU A 231 -2.02 24.87 24.41
CA LEU A 231 -3.13 25.77 24.10
C LEU A 231 -3.89 26.11 25.39
N ASN A 232 -3.34 27.04 26.18
CA ASN A 232 -3.98 27.60 27.37
C ASN A 232 -5.09 28.59 26.97
N LEU A 233 -6.08 28.11 26.22
CA LEU A 233 -7.22 28.89 25.74
C LEU A 233 -8.47 28.44 26.49
N ALA A 234 -9.09 29.36 27.22
CA ALA A 234 -10.45 29.18 27.72
C ALA A 234 -11.40 29.26 26.52
N VAL A 235 -12.11 28.18 26.23
CA VAL A 235 -12.99 28.08 25.07
C VAL A 235 -14.47 28.09 25.47
N PRO A 236 -15.38 28.63 24.63
CA PRO A 236 -16.81 28.67 24.90
C PRO A 236 -17.49 27.32 24.62
N PHE A 237 -16.73 26.22 24.63
CA PHE A 237 -17.23 24.88 24.39
C PHE A 237 -16.59 23.84 25.31
N ARG A 238 -17.21 22.67 25.34
CA ARG A 238 -16.72 21.46 25.99
C ARG A 238 -17.00 20.27 25.07
N VAL A 239 -15.97 19.46 24.82
CA VAL A 239 -16.11 18.18 24.10
C VAL A 239 -15.88 17.03 25.07
N SER A 240 -16.76 16.04 25.03
CA SER A 240 -16.71 14.85 25.88
C SER A 240 -17.17 13.60 25.13
N ALA A 241 -16.76 12.42 25.60
CA ALA A 241 -17.36 11.16 25.19
C ALA A 241 -18.61 10.85 26.04
N ASP A 242 -19.73 10.52 25.39
CA ASP A 242 -21.02 10.20 25.99
C ASP A 242 -21.57 8.92 25.34
N SER A 243 -21.50 7.80 26.05
CA SER A 243 -21.99 6.48 25.60
C SER A 243 -21.48 6.08 24.19
N GLY A 244 -20.18 6.26 23.92
CA GLY A 244 -19.57 5.94 22.63
C GLY A 244 -19.85 6.96 21.52
N ASN A 245 -20.52 8.07 21.83
CA ASN A 245 -20.67 9.21 20.94
C ASN A 245 -19.82 10.38 21.42
N ILE A 246 -19.41 11.23 20.49
CA ILE A 246 -18.87 12.55 20.75
C ILE A 246 -20.04 13.45 21.15
N ARG A 247 -19.88 14.19 22.25
CA ARG A 247 -20.79 15.25 22.68
C ARG A 247 -20.02 16.56 22.72
N LEU A 248 -20.53 17.57 22.01
CA LEU A 248 -20.07 18.95 22.06
C LEU A 248 -21.16 19.80 22.72
N ASP A 249 -20.84 20.45 23.83
CA ASP A 249 -21.62 21.54 24.41
C ASP A 249 -20.95 22.86 24.03
N ILE A 250 -21.71 23.87 23.59
CA ILE A 250 -21.17 25.15 23.07
C ILE A 250 -22.03 26.35 23.46
N ASN A 251 -21.41 27.46 23.85
CA ASN A 251 -22.04 28.76 24.05
C ASN A 251 -21.80 29.65 22.83
N VAL A 252 -22.86 30.12 22.19
CA VAL A 252 -22.81 30.99 21.01
C VAL A 252 -23.71 32.19 21.25
N GLY A 253 -23.11 33.37 21.42
CA GLY A 253 -23.86 34.61 21.62
C GLY A 253 -24.65 34.67 22.93
N GLY A 254 -24.24 33.92 23.96
CA GLY A 254 -24.90 33.88 25.27
C GLY A 254 -25.90 32.73 25.45
N GLU A 255 -26.21 31.99 24.38
CA GLU A 255 -27.09 30.83 24.40
C GLU A 255 -26.27 29.53 24.38
N THR A 256 -26.73 28.48 25.07
CA THR A 256 -26.02 27.20 25.13
C THR A 256 -26.72 26.11 24.31
N PHE A 257 -25.93 25.43 23.49
CA PHE A 257 -26.37 24.35 22.59
C PHE A 257 -25.56 23.09 22.86
N PHE A 258 -26.06 21.94 22.40
CA PHE A 258 -25.25 20.73 22.30
C PHE A 258 -25.51 19.99 21.00
N ILE A 259 -24.52 19.22 20.56
CA ILE A 259 -24.61 18.31 19.41
C ILE A 259 -23.97 16.99 19.79
N ARG A 260 -24.56 15.88 19.32
CA ARG A 260 -24.07 14.52 19.55
C ARG A 260 -23.95 13.77 18.23
N GLY A 261 -22.88 13.01 18.07
CA GLY A 261 -22.64 12.19 16.90
C GLY A 261 -21.50 11.21 17.11
N ASN A 262 -21.35 10.26 16.21
CA ASN A 262 -20.29 9.23 16.23
C ASN A 262 -19.15 9.52 15.24
N GLU A 263 -19.17 10.69 14.61
CA GLU A 263 -18.19 11.12 13.61
C GLU A 263 -18.00 12.63 13.75
N ASP A 264 -16.76 13.05 13.99
CA ASP A 264 -16.40 14.45 14.19
C ASP A 264 -16.70 15.31 12.95
N PHE A 265 -16.30 14.88 11.75
CA PHE A 265 -16.51 15.67 10.53
C PHE A 265 -17.99 15.96 10.25
N ARG A 266 -18.88 14.98 10.54
CA ARG A 266 -20.33 15.20 10.42
C ARG A 266 -20.85 16.20 11.44
N MET A 267 -20.32 16.18 12.66
CA MET A 267 -20.64 17.19 13.66
C MET A 267 -20.13 18.57 13.26
N GLU A 268 -18.92 18.68 12.74
CA GLU A 268 -18.33 19.91 12.22
C GLU A 268 -19.17 20.51 11.09
N TYR A 269 -19.58 19.71 10.10
CA TYR A 269 -20.43 20.15 8.99
C TYR A 269 -21.81 20.62 9.48
N SER A 270 -22.42 19.87 10.39
CA SER A 270 -23.72 20.23 10.98
C SER A 270 -23.62 21.52 11.79
N LEU A 271 -22.53 21.68 12.54
CA LEU A 271 -22.26 22.88 13.32
C LEU A 271 -22.03 24.09 12.41
N MET A 272 -21.29 23.95 11.31
CA MET A 272 -21.11 25.02 10.32
C MET A 272 -22.46 25.52 9.79
N LYS A 273 -23.37 24.61 9.40
CA LYS A 273 -24.73 24.96 8.93
C LYS A 273 -25.53 25.69 10.01
N PHE A 274 -25.50 25.17 11.24
CA PHE A 274 -26.19 25.78 12.38
C PHE A 274 -25.66 27.18 12.74
N LEU A 275 -24.33 27.34 12.74
CA LEU A 275 -23.69 28.60 13.08
C LEU A 275 -24.02 29.66 12.03
N GLY A 276 -23.82 29.38 10.74
CA GLY A 276 -24.06 30.36 9.68
C GLY A 276 -23.42 31.72 10.01
N ALA A 277 -24.22 32.78 10.15
CA ALA A 277 -23.74 34.10 10.56
C ALA A 277 -23.27 34.20 12.03
N ARG A 278 -23.69 33.25 12.90
CA ARG A 278 -23.25 33.16 14.30
C ARG A 278 -21.79 32.73 14.46
N LYS A 279 -21.14 32.24 13.40
CA LYS A 279 -19.71 31.87 13.42
C LYS A 279 -18.79 33.00 13.92
N LYS A 280 -19.21 34.26 13.74
CA LYS A 280 -18.51 35.45 14.27
C LYS A 280 -18.36 35.50 15.80
N HIS A 281 -19.13 34.69 16.54
CA HIS A 281 -19.01 34.56 17.98
C HIS A 281 -17.85 33.65 18.41
N LEU A 282 -17.22 32.96 17.46
CA LEU A 282 -16.01 32.17 17.68
C LEU A 282 -14.86 32.85 16.92
N SER A 283 -13.79 33.19 17.63
CA SER A 283 -12.53 33.62 17.03
C SER A 283 -11.94 32.51 16.14
N PRO A 284 -11.08 32.84 15.16
CA PRO A 284 -10.40 31.83 14.34
C PRO A 284 -9.66 30.77 15.18
N LEU A 285 -9.08 31.18 16.31
CA LEU A 285 -8.38 30.26 17.22
C LEU A 285 -9.36 29.29 17.90
N GLU A 286 -10.52 29.77 18.35
CA GLU A 286 -11.57 28.91 18.92
C GLU A 286 -12.14 27.95 17.87
N GLN A 287 -12.26 28.36 16.61
CA GLN A 287 -12.73 27.49 15.52
C GLN A 287 -11.72 26.35 15.24
N LEU A 288 -10.42 26.67 15.17
CA LEU A 288 -9.35 25.68 15.04
C LEU A 288 -9.29 24.74 16.26
N ALA A 289 -9.37 25.28 17.47
CA ALA A 289 -9.37 24.50 18.70
C ALA A 289 -10.59 23.57 18.81
N LEU A 290 -11.74 24.00 18.29
CA LEU A 290 -12.97 23.22 18.30
C LEU A 290 -12.84 21.94 17.48
N GLY A 291 -12.32 22.03 16.25
CA GLY A 291 -12.05 20.85 15.43
C GLY A 291 -11.01 19.92 16.07
N ALA A 292 -9.95 20.49 16.65
CA ALA A 292 -8.93 19.73 17.36
C ALA A 292 -9.52 18.93 18.56
N GLU A 293 -10.45 19.53 19.32
CA GLU A 293 -11.14 18.86 20.43
C GLU A 293 -12.14 17.79 19.99
N LEU A 294 -12.90 18.04 18.91
CA LEU A 294 -13.81 17.04 18.32
C LEU A 294 -13.02 15.81 17.86
N ALA A 295 -11.92 16.03 17.14
CA ALA A 295 -11.07 14.95 16.67
C ALA A 295 -10.33 14.22 17.80
N ARG A 296 -9.99 14.91 18.89
CA ARG A 296 -9.48 14.27 20.12
C ARG A 296 -10.50 13.29 20.68
N ALA A 297 -11.73 13.72 20.90
CA ALA A 297 -12.77 12.87 21.47
C ALA A 297 -13.13 11.69 20.54
N ASP A 298 -13.20 11.92 19.23
CA ASP A 298 -13.36 10.85 18.25
C ASP A 298 -12.23 9.80 18.36
N THR A 299 -11.00 10.28 18.47
CA THR A 299 -9.81 9.43 18.64
C THR A 299 -9.83 8.65 19.95
N GLU A 300 -10.25 9.27 21.06
CA GLU A 300 -10.44 8.61 22.36
C GLU A 300 -11.42 7.46 22.28
N ILE A 301 -12.60 7.72 21.68
CA ILE A 301 -13.65 6.72 21.53
C ILE A 301 -13.18 5.57 20.64
N LYS A 302 -12.56 5.87 19.50
CA LYS A 302 -12.13 4.84 18.52
C LYS A 302 -10.97 3.98 18.99
N ASN A 303 -10.13 4.49 19.89
CA ASN A 303 -8.93 3.78 20.37
C ASN A 303 -9.08 3.29 21.82
N ASP A 304 -10.20 3.55 22.49
CA ASP A 304 -10.43 3.27 23.91
C ASP A 304 -9.29 3.82 24.80
N ILE A 305 -9.00 5.11 24.61
CA ILE A 305 -7.95 5.84 25.34
C ILE A 305 -8.52 7.10 25.98
N SER A 306 -7.81 7.62 26.99
CA SER A 306 -8.08 8.92 27.59
C SER A 306 -6.90 9.86 27.36
N LEU A 307 -7.20 11.06 26.88
CA LEU A 307 -6.23 12.10 26.58
C LEU A 307 -6.60 13.38 27.34
N GLU A 308 -5.58 14.17 27.68
CA GLU A 308 -5.82 15.52 28.20
C GLU A 308 -6.47 16.38 27.08
N PRO A 309 -7.48 17.20 27.42
CA PRO A 309 -7.97 18.23 26.52
C PRO A 309 -6.82 19.12 26.02
N LEU A 310 -6.83 19.41 24.72
CA LEU A 310 -5.92 20.34 24.06
C LEU A 310 -6.25 21.78 24.48
N ALA A 311 -7.52 22.14 24.63
CA ALA A 311 -7.99 23.44 25.13
C ALA A 311 -8.52 23.36 26.57
N THR A 312 -8.64 24.51 27.25
CA THR A 312 -9.24 24.57 28.60
C THR A 312 -10.78 24.62 28.47
N PRO A 313 -11.51 23.53 28.77
CA PRO A 313 -12.95 23.46 28.54
C PRO A 313 -13.69 24.41 29.48
N SER A 314 -14.81 24.97 29.00
CA SER A 314 -15.73 25.71 29.87
C SER A 314 -16.67 24.78 30.62
N ASP A 315 -17.08 25.18 31.82
CA ASP A 315 -18.11 24.48 32.58
C ASP A 315 -19.49 24.88 32.06
N ILE A 316 -19.84 24.33 30.89
CA ILE A 316 -21.13 24.57 30.24
C ILE A 316 -21.86 23.26 29.97
N ARG A 317 -23.18 23.36 29.93
CA ARG A 317 -24.09 22.30 29.48
C ARG A 317 -25.10 22.91 28.52
N GLY A 318 -25.17 22.37 27.31
CA GLY A 318 -26.07 22.83 26.27
C GLY A 318 -27.53 22.65 26.67
N ALA A 319 -28.33 23.69 26.45
CA ALA A 319 -29.77 23.68 26.72
C ALA A 319 -30.58 23.16 25.52
N SER A 320 -30.10 23.39 24.29
CA SER A 320 -30.81 23.03 23.05
C SER A 320 -29.97 22.14 22.14
N GLU A 321 -30.56 21.10 21.57
CA GLU A 321 -29.87 20.18 20.66
C GLU A 321 -29.78 20.75 19.23
N ILE A 322 -28.61 20.63 18.61
CA ILE A 322 -28.38 20.88 17.18
C ILE A 322 -28.53 19.53 16.47
N ALA A 323 -29.38 19.49 15.45
CA ALA A 323 -29.58 18.28 14.65
C ALA A 323 -28.35 18.00 13.75
N LEU A 324 -28.03 16.71 13.57
CA LEU A 324 -27.04 16.28 12.58
C LEU A 324 -27.60 16.38 11.17
N GLU A 325 -26.81 16.93 10.26
CA GLU A 325 -27.11 16.89 8.84
C GLU A 325 -27.07 15.43 8.32
N PRO A 326 -28.00 15.02 7.45
CA PRO A 326 -28.04 13.66 6.91
C PRO A 326 -26.96 13.42 5.85
N ARG A 327 -26.39 14.48 5.27
CA ARG A 327 -25.34 14.42 4.24
C ARG A 327 -24.34 15.53 4.48
N VAL A 328 -23.07 15.22 4.27
CA VAL A 328 -21.94 16.15 4.41
C VAL A 328 -21.28 16.38 3.06
N ALA A 329 -20.73 17.57 2.85
CA ALA A 329 -19.94 17.89 1.67
C ALA A 329 -18.92 18.98 2.03
N LEU A 330 -17.68 18.83 1.59
CA LEU A 330 -16.66 19.87 1.71
C LEU A 330 -16.48 20.54 0.35
N LEU A 331 -16.68 21.86 0.28
CA LEU A 331 -16.26 22.64 -0.88
C LEU A 331 -14.82 23.07 -0.65
N ASN A 332 -13.89 22.62 -1.50
CA ASN A 332 -12.47 22.95 -1.36
C ASN A 332 -12.23 24.46 -1.35
N ASP A 333 -11.31 24.90 -0.48
CA ASP A 333 -10.81 26.27 -0.45
C ASP A 333 -10.05 26.51 -1.75
N LYS A 334 -10.37 27.58 -2.47
CA LYS A 334 -9.78 27.85 -3.78
C LYS A 334 -8.49 28.66 -3.70
N LYS A 335 -8.13 29.14 -2.51
CA LYS A 335 -6.96 29.99 -2.26
C LYS A 335 -5.87 29.27 -1.50
N TYR A 336 -6.24 28.51 -0.47
CA TYR A 336 -5.29 27.93 0.47
C TYR A 336 -5.52 26.44 0.64
N TYR A 337 -4.44 25.70 0.93
CA TYR A 337 -4.52 24.28 1.25
C TYR A 337 -3.49 23.93 2.32
N TYR A 338 -3.89 23.08 3.27
CA TYR A 338 -3.04 22.69 4.39
C TYR A 338 -2.70 21.21 4.33
N LYS A 339 -1.41 20.89 4.44
CA LYS A 339 -0.94 19.52 4.69
C LYS A 339 -0.50 19.38 6.13
N VAL A 340 -1.02 18.38 6.82
CA VAL A 340 -0.70 18.07 8.21
C VAL A 340 0.00 16.72 8.28
N GLY A 341 1.05 16.62 9.09
CA GLY A 341 1.79 15.38 9.25
C GLY A 341 2.63 15.34 10.53
N VAL A 342 3.19 14.16 10.79
CA VAL A 342 4.16 13.91 11.87
C VAL A 342 5.49 13.54 11.22
N ARG A 343 6.60 14.11 11.69
CA ARG A 343 7.95 13.76 11.20
C ARG A 343 8.61 12.67 12.04
N GLY A 344 9.74 12.18 11.53
CA GLY A 344 10.52 11.10 12.16
C GLY A 344 11.05 11.43 13.55
N ASP A 345 11.18 12.71 13.91
CA ASP A 345 11.55 13.18 15.25
C ASP A 345 10.34 13.42 16.17
N GLY A 346 9.12 13.10 15.70
CA GLY A 346 7.86 13.30 16.41
C GLY A 346 7.31 14.72 16.32
N ALA A 347 7.93 15.65 15.58
CA ALA A 347 7.40 16.99 15.42
C ALA A 347 6.17 17.01 14.50
N LEU A 348 5.19 17.85 14.84
CA LEU A 348 4.10 18.22 13.94
C LEU A 348 4.62 19.09 12.81
N SER A 349 4.05 18.89 11.63
CA SER A 349 4.32 19.66 10.43
C SER A 349 2.99 20.13 9.87
N VAL A 350 2.81 21.44 9.79
CA VAL A 350 1.65 22.04 9.10
C VAL A 350 2.14 22.91 7.97
N ILE A 351 1.99 22.41 6.76
CA ILE A 351 2.42 23.08 5.54
C ILE A 351 1.24 23.87 5.00
N GLY A 352 1.35 25.20 5.00
CA GLY A 352 0.41 26.09 4.34
C GLY A 352 0.84 26.36 2.91
N LEU A 353 0.03 25.92 1.94
CA LEU A 353 0.20 26.17 0.52
C LEU A 353 -0.85 27.19 0.04
N ALA A 354 -0.49 27.94 -1.00
CA ALA A 354 -1.41 28.82 -1.72
C ALA A 354 -1.49 28.41 -3.18
N PHE A 355 -2.67 28.52 -3.78
CA PHE A 355 -2.84 28.27 -5.23
C PHE A 355 -2.22 29.38 -6.08
N ASP A 356 -2.11 30.59 -5.52
CA ASP A 356 -1.34 31.70 -6.10
C ASP A 356 0.13 31.60 -5.63
N ILE A 357 1.06 31.59 -6.59
CA ILE A 357 2.50 31.50 -6.31
C ILE A 357 3.11 32.82 -5.79
N CYS A 358 2.38 33.93 -5.79
CA CYS A 358 2.83 35.18 -5.20
C CYS A 358 2.55 35.27 -3.70
N GLU A 359 1.73 34.37 -3.18
CA GLU A 359 1.32 34.32 -1.79
C GLU A 359 2.39 33.65 -0.91
N GLU A 360 2.45 34.03 0.37
CA GLU A 360 3.36 33.42 1.37
C GLU A 360 3.07 31.90 1.47
N VAL A 361 4.08 31.09 1.76
CA VAL A 361 3.94 29.67 2.10
C VAL A 361 4.86 29.37 3.27
N PHE A 362 4.54 28.35 4.05
CA PHE A 362 5.29 28.02 5.26
C PHE A 362 5.13 26.55 5.64
N ASP A 363 6.07 26.04 6.44
CA ASP A 363 5.98 24.74 7.10
C ASP A 363 6.19 24.95 8.60
N LEU A 364 5.09 24.96 9.36
CA LEU A 364 5.12 25.19 10.81
C LEU A 364 5.55 23.91 11.52
N ARG A 365 6.55 24.03 12.40
CA ARG A 365 7.11 22.92 13.16
C ARG A 365 6.94 23.12 14.65
N SER A 366 6.38 22.14 15.33
CA SER A 366 6.33 22.12 16.80
C SER A 366 6.05 20.72 17.31
N LYS A 367 6.46 20.39 18.53
CA LYS A 367 6.00 19.15 19.20
C LYS A 367 4.63 19.32 19.87
N GLU A 368 4.18 20.55 20.04
CA GLU A 368 2.91 20.88 20.68
C GLU A 368 1.99 21.63 19.70
N PRO A 369 0.69 21.29 19.61
CA PRO A 369 -0.20 21.89 18.63
C PRO A 369 -0.56 23.35 18.94
N GLY A 370 -0.49 23.77 20.21
CA GLY A 370 -1.05 25.07 20.63
C GLY A 370 -0.39 26.29 19.99
N GLY A 371 0.94 26.26 19.81
CA GLY A 371 1.65 27.32 19.09
C GLY A 371 1.26 27.38 17.61
N ILE A 372 1.10 26.22 16.98
CA ILE A 372 0.71 26.11 15.56
C ILE A 372 -0.70 26.68 15.36
N LEU A 373 -1.66 26.28 16.21
CA LEU A 373 -3.04 26.77 16.13
C LEU A 373 -3.11 28.29 16.32
N ALA A 374 -2.36 28.84 17.29
CA ALA A 374 -2.29 30.28 17.53
C ALA A 374 -1.74 31.05 16.32
N TRP A 375 -0.67 30.54 15.71
CA TRP A 375 -0.07 31.15 14.52
C TRP A 375 -1.03 31.14 13.32
N LEU A 376 -1.69 29.99 13.07
CA LEU A 376 -2.66 29.86 11.98
C LEU A 376 -3.86 30.78 12.19
N ALA A 377 -4.33 30.92 13.43
CA ALA A 377 -5.42 31.82 13.78
C ALA A 377 -5.07 33.29 13.58
N GLU A 378 -3.84 33.70 13.91
CA GLU A 378 -3.35 35.07 13.71
C GLU A 378 -3.28 35.43 12.23
N LYS A 379 -2.74 34.53 11.40
CA LYS A 379 -2.62 34.73 9.95
C LYS A 379 -3.98 34.61 9.23
N ASN A 380 -4.87 33.79 9.76
CA ASN A 380 -6.23 33.54 9.28
C ASN A 380 -6.34 33.35 7.76
N ARG A 381 -5.42 32.58 7.16
CA ARG A 381 -5.34 32.37 5.71
C ARG A 381 -6.31 31.28 5.24
N PHE A 382 -7.58 31.65 5.27
CA PHE A 382 -8.69 30.85 4.75
C PHE A 382 -9.49 31.73 3.80
N GLU A 383 -10.06 31.16 2.73
CA GLU A 383 -10.98 31.89 1.87
C GLU A 383 -12.20 32.36 2.70
N GLU A 384 -12.61 33.61 2.50
CA GLU A 384 -13.84 34.13 3.12
C GLU A 384 -15.05 33.69 2.29
N TYR A 385 -15.64 32.55 2.64
CA TYR A 385 -16.84 32.02 1.99
C TYR A 385 -17.72 31.25 3.00
N GLU A 386 -18.74 30.53 2.50
CA GLU A 386 -19.76 29.92 3.37
C GLU A 386 -19.24 28.78 4.27
N MET A 387 -18.20 28.03 3.88
CA MET A 387 -17.65 26.91 4.67
C MET A 387 -16.25 27.19 5.26
N ASP A 388 -15.85 28.46 5.36
CA ASP A 388 -14.57 28.86 5.93
C ASP A 388 -14.33 28.34 7.37
N ILE A 389 -15.37 28.32 8.21
CA ILE A 389 -15.32 27.75 9.57
C ILE A 389 -15.17 26.23 9.54
N LEU A 390 -15.77 25.55 8.56
CA LEU A 390 -15.62 24.11 8.40
C LEU A 390 -14.17 23.76 8.04
N HIS A 391 -13.52 24.53 7.16
CA HIS A 391 -12.10 24.35 6.88
C HIS A 391 -11.21 24.62 8.10
N ARG A 392 -11.51 25.63 8.90
CA ARG A 392 -10.77 25.87 10.14
C ARG A 392 -10.93 24.71 11.12
N MET A 393 -12.15 24.19 11.27
CA MET A 393 -12.39 23.00 12.12
C MET A 393 -11.66 21.78 11.57
N ASP A 394 -11.79 21.46 10.29
CA ASP A 394 -11.10 20.30 9.69
C ASP A 394 -9.57 20.40 9.83
N VAL A 395 -8.96 21.54 9.50
CA VAL A 395 -7.51 21.77 9.70
C VAL A 395 -7.14 21.59 11.18
N GLY A 396 -7.95 22.14 12.09
CA GLY A 396 -7.79 21.93 13.53
C GLY A 396 -7.87 20.45 13.93
N GLY A 397 -8.84 19.71 13.39
CA GLY A 397 -9.05 18.29 13.61
C GLY A 397 -7.86 17.45 13.12
N GLN A 398 -7.36 17.70 11.91
CA GLN A 398 -6.16 17.04 11.40
C GLN A 398 -4.93 17.31 12.29
N ILE A 399 -4.75 18.55 12.76
CA ILE A 399 -3.66 18.91 13.69
C ILE A 399 -3.83 18.18 15.03
N GLY A 400 -5.05 18.12 15.56
CA GLY A 400 -5.36 17.38 16.78
C GLY A 400 -5.00 15.90 16.66
N ARG A 401 -5.44 15.22 15.59
CA ARG A 401 -5.11 13.80 15.34
C ARG A 401 -3.60 13.58 15.19
N ALA A 402 -2.91 14.45 14.43
CA ALA A 402 -1.47 14.36 14.26
C ALA A 402 -0.71 14.55 15.60
N ALA A 403 -1.15 15.49 16.44
CA ALA A 403 -0.57 15.74 17.76
C ALA A 403 -0.70 14.53 18.68
N ILE A 404 -1.89 13.91 18.69
CA ILE A 404 -2.15 12.70 19.46
C ILE A 404 -1.28 11.56 18.93
N ALA A 405 -1.23 11.37 17.61
CA ALA A 405 -0.40 10.33 17.00
C ALA A 405 1.08 10.50 17.38
N ALA A 406 1.62 11.71 17.25
CA ALA A 406 2.99 12.02 17.65
C ALA A 406 3.25 11.68 19.13
N LYS A 407 2.37 12.13 20.04
CA LYS A 407 2.49 11.89 21.48
C LYS A 407 2.44 10.40 21.84
N MET A 408 1.65 9.62 21.11
CA MET A 408 1.48 8.18 21.34
C MET A 408 2.48 7.30 20.58
N GLY A 409 3.31 7.88 19.71
CA GLY A 409 4.19 7.14 18.80
C GLY A 409 3.42 6.35 17.73
N TYR A 410 2.24 6.85 17.33
CA TYR A 410 1.37 6.25 16.32
C TYR A 410 1.64 6.89 14.96
N ALA A 411 1.21 6.21 13.89
CA ALA A 411 1.22 6.79 12.55
C ALA A 411 -0.04 7.63 12.32
N PHE A 412 0.14 8.71 11.57
CA PHE A 412 -0.93 9.60 11.12
C PHE A 412 -0.89 9.71 9.59
N VAL A 413 -2.06 9.63 8.97
CA VAL A 413 -2.25 9.92 7.56
C VAL A 413 -3.40 10.93 7.50
N GLN A 414 -3.15 12.08 6.89
CA GLN A 414 -4.19 13.08 6.67
C GLN A 414 -5.38 12.44 5.92
N ASP A 415 -6.59 12.88 6.26
CA ASP A 415 -7.86 12.39 5.75
C ASP A 415 -8.26 10.98 6.26
N PHE A 416 -7.40 10.32 7.03
CA PHE A 416 -7.78 9.11 7.76
C PHE A 416 -8.24 9.53 9.15
N THR A 417 -9.49 9.21 9.49
CA THR A 417 -10.03 9.54 10.82
C THR A 417 -9.29 8.81 11.95
N SER A 418 -8.68 7.66 11.63
CA SER A 418 -7.99 6.82 12.61
C SER A 418 -6.49 7.09 12.62
N ILE A 419 -5.95 7.39 13.79
CA ILE A 419 -4.54 7.15 14.10
C ILE A 419 -4.35 5.66 14.35
N PHE A 420 -3.15 5.12 14.08
CA PHE A 420 -2.92 3.70 14.31
C PHE A 420 -1.55 3.44 14.90
N LYS A 421 -1.54 2.58 15.92
CA LYS A 421 -0.33 2.06 16.54
C LYS A 421 0.42 1.21 15.52
N ILE A 422 1.71 1.48 15.33
CA ILE A 422 2.55 0.60 14.52
C ILE A 422 2.62 -0.77 15.20
N ASN A 423 1.94 -1.75 14.62
CA ASN A 423 1.98 -3.12 15.08
C ASN A 423 3.36 -3.73 14.75
N LYS A 424 4.09 -4.20 15.76
CA LYS A 424 5.40 -4.84 15.62
C LYS A 424 5.46 -6.24 16.23
N THR A 425 4.34 -6.74 16.75
CA THR A 425 4.36 -7.88 17.69
C THR A 425 3.38 -9.01 17.35
N GLY A 426 2.34 -8.77 16.56
CA GLY A 426 1.38 -9.81 16.22
C GLY A 426 0.98 -9.76 14.76
N LEU A 427 0.94 -10.91 14.09
CA LEU A 427 0.36 -11.05 12.76
C LEU A 427 -1.17 -11.13 12.87
N PRO A 428 -1.94 -10.10 12.45
CA PRO A 428 -3.39 -10.10 12.60
C PRO A 428 -4.09 -10.97 11.55
N LEU A 429 -5.30 -11.42 11.87
CA LEU A 429 -6.30 -11.85 10.88
C LEU A 429 -7.16 -10.66 10.48
N LEU A 430 -7.17 -10.34 9.19
CA LEU A 430 -7.91 -9.23 8.61
C LEU A 430 -8.95 -9.77 7.63
N ILE A 431 -10.23 -9.48 7.88
CA ILE A 431 -11.33 -9.88 6.98
C ILE A 431 -11.81 -8.65 6.21
N ALA A 432 -11.89 -8.75 4.89
CA ALA A 432 -12.41 -7.73 4.00
C ALA A 432 -13.50 -8.33 3.10
N GLU A 433 -14.68 -7.71 3.04
CA GLU A 433 -15.78 -8.20 2.22
C GLU A 433 -16.50 -7.04 1.52
N GLY A 434 -17.13 -7.35 0.39
CA GLY A 434 -17.77 -6.36 -0.47
C GLY A 434 -18.41 -6.99 -1.71
N ASP A 435 -19.26 -6.24 -2.39
CA ASP A 435 -19.93 -6.64 -3.64
C ASP A 435 -19.30 -6.02 -4.90
N THR A 436 -18.12 -5.40 -4.75
CA THR A 436 -17.27 -4.90 -5.82
C THR A 436 -15.80 -5.17 -5.52
N PHE A 437 -14.99 -5.42 -6.55
CA PHE A 437 -13.55 -5.65 -6.39
C PHE A 437 -12.85 -4.49 -5.68
N LEU A 438 -13.11 -3.25 -6.10
CA LEU A 438 -12.42 -2.07 -5.59
C LEU A 438 -12.67 -1.87 -4.09
N ASP A 439 -13.90 -2.08 -3.62
CA ASP A 439 -14.24 -1.91 -2.21
C ASP A 439 -13.54 -2.95 -1.31
N VAL A 440 -13.55 -4.22 -1.73
CA VAL A 440 -12.82 -5.30 -1.04
C VAL A 440 -11.33 -5.00 -0.99
N HIS A 441 -10.74 -4.62 -2.13
CA HIS A 441 -9.32 -4.37 -2.23
C HIS A 441 -8.89 -3.13 -1.42
N LYS A 442 -9.68 -2.04 -1.44
CA LYS A 442 -9.43 -0.87 -0.58
C LYS A 442 -9.51 -1.22 0.89
N THR A 443 -10.54 -1.97 1.29
CA THR A 443 -10.71 -2.39 2.68
C THR A 443 -9.54 -3.26 3.14
N LEU A 444 -9.12 -4.21 2.30
CA LEU A 444 -7.93 -5.04 2.51
C LEU A 444 -6.68 -4.18 2.70
N LEU A 445 -6.38 -3.29 1.75
CA LEU A 445 -5.18 -2.46 1.80
C LEU A 445 -5.20 -1.53 3.01
N ARG A 446 -6.36 -0.96 3.35
CA ARG A 446 -6.52 -0.09 4.51
C ARG A 446 -6.20 -0.86 5.77
N LYS A 447 -6.87 -1.99 6.02
CA LYS A 447 -6.65 -2.83 7.20
C LYS A 447 -5.20 -3.30 7.29
N LEU A 448 -4.64 -3.76 6.18
CA LEU A 448 -3.25 -4.23 6.15
C LEU A 448 -2.27 -3.08 6.41
N TYR A 449 -2.55 -1.89 5.89
CA TYR A 449 -1.76 -0.70 6.14
C TYR A 449 -1.87 -0.24 7.60
N THR A 450 -3.05 -0.26 8.22
CA THR A 450 -3.25 0.29 9.57
C THR A 450 -2.98 -0.70 10.70
N GLU A 451 -3.26 -1.98 10.48
CA GLU A 451 -3.24 -3.02 11.52
C GLU A 451 -2.13 -4.06 11.29
N GLY A 452 -1.59 -4.14 10.07
CA GLY A 452 -0.60 -5.13 9.68
C GLY A 452 0.71 -5.04 10.49
N LEU A 453 1.30 -6.21 10.75
CA LEU A 453 2.60 -6.34 11.37
C LEU A 453 3.66 -5.67 10.51
N THR A 454 4.34 -4.67 11.07
CA THR A 454 5.44 -3.94 10.44
C THR A 454 6.77 -4.58 10.83
N GLU A 455 7.48 -5.11 9.84
CA GLU A 455 8.83 -5.68 10.03
C GLU A 455 9.70 -5.49 8.78
N GLU A 456 11.01 -5.67 8.92
CA GLU A 456 11.93 -5.72 7.78
C GLU A 456 11.68 -6.98 6.96
N HIS A 457 11.51 -6.78 5.65
CA HIS A 457 11.39 -7.87 4.71
C HIS A 457 12.69 -8.71 4.69
N GLY A 458 12.58 -10.03 4.43
CA GLY A 458 13.74 -10.94 4.42
C GLY A 458 14.82 -10.56 3.41
N ASP A 459 14.37 -9.97 2.31
CA ASP A 459 15.22 -9.23 1.39
C ASP A 459 15.28 -7.76 1.83
N ALA A 460 16.43 -7.35 2.37
CA ALA A 460 16.67 -5.99 2.86
C ALA A 460 16.44 -4.93 1.78
N GLN A 461 16.59 -5.28 0.50
CA GLN A 461 16.35 -4.37 -0.62
C GLN A 461 14.86 -4.04 -0.82
N LYS A 462 13.95 -4.78 -0.18
CA LYS A 462 12.50 -4.50 -0.17
C LYS A 462 12.07 -3.65 1.03
N GLY A 463 13.00 -3.33 1.94
CA GLY A 463 12.76 -2.46 3.09
C GLY A 463 11.74 -3.03 4.08
N LEU A 464 10.88 -2.17 4.62
CA LEU A 464 9.81 -2.56 5.54
C LEU A 464 8.59 -3.09 4.79
N ALA A 465 7.92 -4.08 5.37
CA ALA A 465 6.64 -4.58 4.91
C ALA A 465 5.59 -4.48 6.02
N ARG A 466 4.33 -4.26 5.64
CA ARG A 466 3.17 -4.46 6.51
C ARG A 466 2.44 -5.73 6.10
N SER A 467 2.33 -6.68 7.04
CA SER A 467 1.87 -8.03 6.74
C SER A 467 0.71 -8.48 7.64
N GLY A 468 -0.13 -9.37 7.12
CA GLY A 468 -1.25 -9.96 7.83
C GLY A 468 -1.75 -11.24 7.17
N VAL A 469 -2.49 -12.05 7.93
CA VAL A 469 -3.36 -13.09 7.37
C VAL A 469 -4.61 -12.38 6.88
N VAL A 470 -4.94 -12.51 5.61
CA VAL A 470 -6.10 -11.79 5.03
C VAL A 470 -7.09 -12.77 4.44
N LEU A 471 -8.36 -12.66 4.82
CA LEU A 471 -9.48 -13.30 4.13
C LEU A 471 -10.29 -12.22 3.40
N ALA A 472 -10.19 -12.20 2.08
CA ALA A 472 -11.00 -11.33 1.23
C ALA A 472 -12.20 -12.09 0.66
N ILE A 473 -13.37 -11.46 0.63
CA ILE A 473 -14.63 -12.10 0.28
C ILE A 473 -15.36 -11.26 -0.76
N TYR A 474 -15.53 -11.83 -1.94
CA TYR A 474 -16.26 -11.22 -3.06
C TYR A 474 -17.66 -11.79 -3.08
N ARG A 475 -18.61 -11.01 -2.55
CA ARG A 475 -20.02 -11.39 -2.45
C ARG A 475 -20.65 -11.39 -3.83
N ASN A 476 -21.25 -12.53 -4.22
CA ASN A 476 -21.65 -12.80 -5.61
C ASN A 476 -20.50 -12.51 -6.58
N ALA A 477 -19.56 -13.44 -6.67
CA ALA A 477 -18.29 -13.23 -7.37
C ALA A 477 -18.46 -12.76 -8.82
N ALA A 478 -19.50 -13.23 -9.53
CA ALA A 478 -19.77 -12.79 -10.90
C ALA A 478 -20.05 -11.28 -11.01
N LYS A 479 -20.75 -10.71 -10.03
CA LYS A 479 -21.01 -9.27 -9.95
C LYS A 479 -19.80 -8.52 -9.38
N ALA A 480 -19.23 -9.01 -8.29
CA ALA A 480 -18.13 -8.34 -7.62
C ALA A 480 -16.87 -8.24 -8.49
N LEU A 481 -16.66 -9.22 -9.38
CA LEU A 481 -15.53 -9.32 -10.30
C LEU A 481 -15.95 -9.14 -11.77
N GLU A 482 -17.04 -8.40 -12.00
CA GLU A 482 -17.50 -8.05 -13.35
C GLU A 482 -16.45 -7.15 -14.04
N ASP A 483 -15.96 -6.12 -13.34
CA ASP A 483 -15.06 -5.11 -13.88
C ASP A 483 -13.79 -4.91 -13.05
N LEU A 484 -12.63 -4.93 -13.71
CA LEU A 484 -11.36 -4.45 -13.16
C LEU A 484 -11.22 -2.96 -13.50
N PRO A 485 -11.18 -2.05 -12.49
CA PRO A 485 -11.13 -0.61 -12.75
C PRO A 485 -9.97 -0.19 -13.64
N ALA A 486 -10.23 0.73 -14.59
CA ALA A 486 -9.27 1.11 -15.63
C ALA A 486 -7.92 1.65 -15.10
N PHE A 487 -7.88 2.16 -13.87
CA PHE A 487 -6.63 2.64 -13.27
C PHE A 487 -5.66 1.51 -12.88
N TYR A 488 -6.09 0.23 -12.93
CA TYR A 488 -5.22 -0.95 -12.77
C TYR A 488 -4.51 -1.37 -14.06
N ARG A 489 -4.80 -0.73 -15.20
CA ARG A 489 -4.14 -1.02 -16.48
C ARG A 489 -2.61 -0.98 -16.35
N GLN A 490 -1.92 -1.83 -17.11
CA GLN A 490 -0.47 -1.88 -17.20
C GLN A 490 -0.03 -1.58 -18.63
N GLY A 491 0.78 -0.54 -18.82
CA GLY A 491 1.14 -0.11 -20.17
C GLY A 491 -0.09 0.20 -21.02
N ASP A 492 -0.02 -0.20 -22.30
CA ASP A 492 -1.09 -0.01 -23.27
C ASP A 492 -2.19 -1.07 -23.20
N GLN A 493 -2.02 -2.11 -22.38
CA GLN A 493 -3.02 -3.16 -22.23
C GLN A 493 -4.22 -2.63 -21.46
N SER A 494 -5.40 -2.74 -22.06
CA SER A 494 -6.65 -2.55 -21.35
C SER A 494 -6.80 -3.58 -20.25
N THR A 495 -7.57 -3.26 -19.20
CA THR A 495 -7.85 -4.21 -18.11
C THR A 495 -8.56 -5.47 -18.60
N GLY A 496 -9.34 -5.38 -19.68
CA GLY A 496 -9.93 -6.54 -20.36
C GLY A 496 -8.89 -7.44 -21.04
N GLU A 497 -7.92 -6.87 -21.74
CA GLU A 497 -6.81 -7.63 -22.35
C GLU A 497 -5.94 -8.28 -21.28
N MET A 498 -5.61 -7.56 -20.20
CA MET A 498 -4.87 -8.12 -19.08
C MET A 498 -5.57 -9.36 -18.50
N ARG A 499 -6.88 -9.27 -18.25
CA ARG A 499 -7.69 -10.40 -17.77
C ARG A 499 -7.68 -11.57 -18.74
N ALA A 500 -7.89 -11.31 -20.04
CA ALA A 500 -7.90 -12.33 -21.06
C ALA A 500 -6.55 -13.07 -21.17
N ASN A 501 -5.45 -12.31 -21.21
CA ASN A 501 -4.09 -12.85 -21.28
C ASN A 501 -3.78 -13.70 -20.03
N TYR A 502 -4.12 -13.20 -18.85
CA TYR A 502 -3.83 -13.91 -17.61
C TYR A 502 -4.70 -15.18 -17.47
N ARG A 503 -5.97 -15.12 -17.90
CA ARG A 503 -6.83 -16.31 -18.01
C ARG A 503 -6.20 -17.39 -18.90
N GLU A 504 -5.67 -17.02 -20.06
CA GLU A 504 -4.98 -17.94 -20.96
C GLU A 504 -3.74 -18.56 -20.29
N GLN A 505 -2.94 -17.74 -19.58
CA GLN A 505 -1.78 -18.22 -18.81
C GLN A 505 -2.16 -19.18 -17.69
N LEU A 506 -3.33 -19.03 -17.06
CA LEU A 506 -3.79 -19.95 -16.03
C LEU A 506 -4.34 -21.26 -16.61
N LEU A 507 -4.77 -21.28 -17.87
CA LEU A 507 -5.32 -22.48 -18.52
C LEU A 507 -4.29 -23.26 -19.34
N ARG A 508 -3.11 -22.70 -19.60
CA ARG A 508 -2.05 -23.40 -20.34
C ARG A 508 -1.58 -24.65 -19.59
N PHE A 509 -1.04 -25.59 -20.35
CA PHE A 509 -0.54 -26.86 -19.84
C PHE A 509 0.98 -26.82 -19.56
N ASP A 510 1.68 -25.86 -20.15
CA ASP A 510 3.13 -25.67 -20.08
C ASP A 510 3.53 -24.50 -19.17
N HIS A 511 4.83 -24.25 -19.05
CA HIS A 511 5.35 -23.12 -18.32
C HIS A 511 6.63 -22.58 -18.96
N ASP A 512 6.84 -21.28 -18.78
CA ASP A 512 8.09 -20.60 -19.07
C ASP A 512 8.75 -20.32 -17.70
N GLY A 513 9.95 -20.88 -17.45
CA GLY A 513 10.65 -20.74 -16.16
C GLY A 513 10.49 -21.94 -15.22
N ASP A 514 10.39 -21.70 -13.90
CA ASP A 514 10.37 -22.78 -12.90
C ASP A 514 9.01 -23.48 -12.76
N TYR A 515 7.89 -22.74 -12.93
CA TYR A 515 6.53 -23.29 -12.95
C TYR A 515 5.53 -22.27 -13.54
N SER A 516 4.35 -22.74 -13.92
CA SER A 516 3.16 -21.90 -14.13
C SER A 516 1.99 -22.44 -13.31
N TYR A 517 1.02 -21.60 -12.95
CA TYR A 517 -0.16 -22.09 -12.24
C TYR A 517 -1.03 -23.02 -13.11
N GLY A 518 -1.01 -22.83 -14.44
CA GLY A 518 -1.67 -23.73 -15.38
C GLY A 518 -1.06 -25.12 -15.38
N GLU A 519 0.26 -25.22 -15.53
CA GLU A 519 0.97 -26.52 -15.48
C GLU A 519 0.74 -27.22 -14.12
N ARG A 520 0.89 -26.49 -13.01
CA ARG A 520 0.64 -27.03 -11.65
C ARG A 520 -0.78 -27.55 -11.48
N THR A 521 -1.76 -26.91 -12.12
CA THR A 521 -3.16 -27.32 -12.05
C THR A 521 -3.46 -28.50 -12.96
N ARG A 522 -2.82 -28.58 -14.14
CA ARG A 522 -3.30 -29.42 -15.25
C ARG A 522 -2.42 -30.60 -15.63
N ILE A 523 -1.12 -30.58 -15.31
CA ILE A 523 -0.16 -31.63 -15.70
C ILE A 523 0.67 -32.12 -14.54
N HIS A 524 1.12 -31.24 -13.65
CA HIS A 524 2.16 -31.54 -12.66
C HIS A 524 1.93 -32.85 -11.88
N PHE A 525 0.69 -33.09 -11.46
CA PHE A 525 0.29 -34.26 -10.68
C PHE A 525 -0.14 -35.47 -11.55
N GLY A 526 0.16 -35.44 -12.85
CA GLY A 526 -0.11 -36.51 -13.81
C GLY A 526 -1.52 -36.51 -14.41
N PHE A 527 -2.36 -35.53 -14.10
CA PHE A 527 -3.72 -35.40 -14.65
C PHE A 527 -4.24 -33.95 -14.55
N ASP A 528 -5.31 -33.67 -15.31
CA ASP A 528 -5.98 -32.38 -15.28
C ASP A 528 -7.00 -32.29 -14.14
N GLN A 529 -6.70 -31.45 -13.15
CA GLN A 529 -7.55 -31.30 -11.96
C GLN A 529 -8.87 -30.58 -12.26
N LEU A 530 -8.99 -29.76 -13.33
CA LEU A 530 -10.23 -29.03 -13.62
C LEU A 530 -11.36 -29.97 -14.07
N PRO A 531 -11.20 -30.82 -15.11
CA PRO A 531 -12.19 -31.84 -15.46
C PRO A 531 -12.49 -32.79 -14.32
N LYS A 532 -11.46 -33.18 -13.56
CA LYS A 532 -11.66 -34.09 -12.43
C LYS A 532 -12.53 -33.47 -11.34
N THR A 533 -12.33 -32.18 -11.05
CA THR A 533 -13.16 -31.43 -10.10
C THR A 533 -14.61 -31.36 -10.58
N MET A 534 -14.85 -31.06 -11.87
CA MET A 534 -16.21 -31.05 -12.42
C MET A 534 -16.90 -32.40 -12.31
N GLU A 535 -16.21 -33.49 -12.62
CA GLU A 535 -16.72 -34.86 -12.46
C GLU A 535 -17.11 -35.16 -11.00
N LEU A 536 -16.25 -34.81 -10.04
CA LEU A 536 -16.47 -35.07 -8.61
C LEU A 536 -17.66 -34.28 -8.07
N LEU A 537 -17.75 -32.98 -8.40
CA LEU A 537 -18.86 -32.13 -7.96
C LEU A 537 -20.20 -32.50 -8.60
N ALA A 538 -20.18 -32.99 -9.85
CA ALA A 538 -21.38 -33.53 -10.49
C ALA A 538 -21.85 -34.84 -9.85
N ARG A 539 -20.92 -35.65 -9.32
CA ARG A 539 -21.20 -36.92 -8.66
C ARG A 539 -21.69 -36.75 -7.22
N ASP A 540 -21.06 -35.87 -6.46
CA ASP A 540 -21.43 -35.55 -5.07
C ASP A 540 -21.33 -34.05 -4.84
N SER A 541 -22.47 -33.37 -4.95
CA SER A 541 -22.60 -31.94 -4.70
C SER A 541 -22.77 -31.59 -3.21
N GLY A 542 -22.68 -32.58 -2.30
CA GLY A 542 -22.72 -32.36 -0.86
C GLY A 542 -21.35 -32.04 -0.26
N ARG A 543 -20.27 -32.27 -1.02
CA ARG A 543 -18.89 -32.12 -0.55
C ARG A 543 -18.07 -31.24 -1.48
N ALA A 544 -17.22 -30.43 -0.88
CA ALA A 544 -16.28 -29.60 -1.61
C ALA A 544 -15.15 -30.44 -2.22
N ALA A 545 -14.63 -30.00 -3.36
CA ALA A 545 -13.50 -30.63 -4.05
C ALA A 545 -12.27 -29.72 -4.03
N VAL A 546 -11.10 -30.31 -3.82
CA VAL A 546 -9.81 -29.60 -3.66
C VAL A 546 -8.96 -29.71 -4.92
N ILE A 547 -8.32 -28.61 -5.31
CA ILE A 547 -7.24 -28.54 -6.30
C ILE A 547 -5.95 -28.16 -5.59
N GLN A 548 -4.85 -28.83 -5.92
CA GLN A 548 -3.51 -28.58 -5.39
C GLN A 548 -2.59 -28.00 -6.46
N ARG A 549 -1.74 -27.05 -6.05
CA ARG A 549 -0.65 -26.50 -6.88
C ARG A 549 0.71 -26.60 -6.20
N TYR A 550 0.72 -26.51 -4.87
CA TYR A 550 1.92 -26.67 -4.06
C TYR A 550 2.10 -28.15 -3.73
N ASP A 551 3.28 -28.71 -4.03
CA ASP A 551 3.66 -30.09 -3.73
C ASP A 551 4.60 -30.12 -2.51
N PRO A 552 4.14 -30.53 -1.32
CA PRO A 552 4.99 -30.60 -0.13
C PRO A 552 6.22 -31.52 -0.24
N ALA A 553 6.20 -32.51 -1.14
CA ALA A 553 7.31 -33.43 -1.34
C ALA A 553 8.37 -32.85 -2.30
N ALA A 554 7.95 -32.15 -3.35
CA ALA A 554 8.85 -31.56 -4.35
C ALA A 554 9.27 -30.11 -4.01
N ASP A 555 8.33 -29.28 -3.59
CA ASP A 555 8.58 -27.88 -3.21
C ASP A 555 9.36 -27.82 -1.89
N MET A 556 9.91 -26.65 -1.55
CA MET A 556 10.90 -26.49 -0.45
C MET A 556 12.23 -27.21 -0.73
N GLY A 557 12.61 -27.29 -2.01
CA GLY A 557 13.87 -27.88 -2.43
C GLY A 557 15.04 -26.93 -2.20
N MET A 558 16.21 -27.54 -1.97
CA MET A 558 17.48 -26.85 -1.82
C MET A 558 18.52 -27.56 -2.67
N PHE A 559 19.26 -26.80 -3.48
CA PHE A 559 20.29 -27.36 -4.35
C PHE A 559 21.47 -26.40 -4.42
N THR A 560 22.64 -26.93 -4.73
CA THR A 560 23.81 -26.11 -5.03
C THR A 560 23.84 -25.89 -6.53
N ASP A 561 23.80 -24.62 -6.95
CA ASP A 561 23.92 -24.27 -8.35
C ASP A 561 25.30 -24.67 -8.88
N PRO A 562 25.40 -25.55 -9.89
CA PRO A 562 26.68 -26.08 -10.34
C PRO A 562 27.63 -25.02 -10.90
N ALA A 563 27.07 -23.95 -11.49
CA ALA A 563 27.85 -22.91 -12.15
C ALA A 563 28.45 -21.90 -11.15
N SER A 564 27.68 -21.49 -10.16
CA SER A 564 28.08 -20.48 -9.17
C SER A 564 28.58 -21.07 -7.85
N GLY A 565 28.33 -22.35 -7.58
CA GLY A 565 28.58 -23.00 -6.29
C GLY A 565 27.70 -22.46 -5.15
N LYS A 566 26.78 -21.54 -5.44
CA LYS A 566 25.90 -20.93 -4.44
C LYS A 566 24.71 -21.84 -4.16
N ARG A 567 24.30 -21.90 -2.90
CA ARG A 567 23.05 -22.58 -2.51
C ARG A 567 21.87 -21.79 -3.06
N LYS A 568 21.00 -22.48 -3.81
CA LYS A 568 19.74 -21.99 -4.34
C LYS A 568 18.58 -22.77 -3.72
N PHE A 569 17.42 -22.16 -3.77
CA PHE A 569 16.17 -22.70 -3.24
C PHE A 569 15.16 -22.75 -4.39
N THR A 570 14.23 -23.69 -4.34
CA THR A 570 13.14 -23.75 -5.33
C THR A 570 12.30 -22.48 -5.33
N HIS A 571 11.80 -22.11 -6.50
CA HIS A 571 10.76 -21.10 -6.65
C HIS A 571 9.40 -21.76 -6.47
N ASP A 572 8.86 -21.68 -5.26
CA ASP A 572 7.63 -22.40 -4.90
C ASP A 572 6.36 -21.60 -5.28
N PRO A 573 5.26 -22.25 -5.70
CA PRO A 573 3.96 -21.61 -6.01
C PRO A 573 3.43 -20.72 -4.88
N CYS A 574 3.05 -19.47 -5.18
CA CYS A 574 2.41 -18.60 -4.18
C CYS A 574 0.92 -18.93 -3.99
N LEU A 575 0.20 -19.22 -5.08
CA LEU A 575 -1.12 -19.86 -5.03
C LEU A 575 -0.94 -21.36 -4.79
N ALA A 576 -1.51 -21.86 -3.70
CA ALA A 576 -1.22 -23.20 -3.21
C ALA A 576 -2.38 -24.18 -3.44
N TYR A 577 -3.63 -23.76 -3.14
CA TYR A 577 -4.81 -24.63 -3.22
C TYR A 577 -6.06 -23.84 -3.59
N ASP A 578 -7.03 -24.52 -4.20
CA ASP A 578 -8.42 -24.06 -4.33
C ASP A 578 -9.38 -25.11 -3.78
N ILE A 579 -10.52 -24.66 -3.28
CA ILE A 579 -11.60 -25.50 -2.77
C ILE A 579 -12.91 -25.02 -3.39
N PHE A 580 -13.62 -25.89 -4.10
CA PHE A 580 -14.87 -25.58 -4.80
C PHE A 580 -16.06 -26.21 -4.09
N ILE A 581 -17.06 -25.39 -3.74
CA ILE A 581 -18.11 -25.75 -2.78
C ILE A 581 -19.49 -25.51 -3.41
N PRO A 582 -20.15 -26.56 -3.93
CA PRO A 582 -21.54 -26.47 -4.36
C PRO A 582 -22.46 -26.31 -3.15
N ARG A 583 -23.26 -25.24 -3.12
CA ARG A 583 -24.26 -24.99 -2.06
C ARG A 583 -25.38 -24.09 -2.57
N GLY A 584 -26.63 -24.44 -2.26
CA GLY A 584 -27.79 -23.61 -2.61
C GLY A 584 -27.93 -23.32 -4.11
N GLY A 585 -27.56 -24.28 -4.98
CA GLY A 585 -27.57 -24.09 -6.44
C GLY A 585 -26.48 -23.15 -6.97
N LYS A 586 -25.52 -22.75 -6.13
CA LYS A 586 -24.39 -21.89 -6.48
C LYS A 586 -23.07 -22.61 -6.28
N LEU A 587 -22.05 -22.22 -7.04
CA LEU A 587 -20.66 -22.61 -6.80
C LEU A 587 -19.95 -21.51 -6.03
N HIS A 588 -19.62 -21.78 -4.78
CA HIS A 588 -18.69 -20.96 -4.00
C HIS A 588 -17.27 -21.47 -4.20
N SER A 589 -16.26 -20.61 -4.01
CA SER A 589 -14.85 -21.02 -4.10
C SER A 589 -14.00 -20.41 -2.99
N PHE A 590 -13.00 -21.16 -2.54
CA PHE A 590 -12.04 -20.72 -1.53
C PHE A 590 -10.62 -20.96 -2.03
N HIS A 591 -9.89 -19.87 -2.25
CA HIS A 591 -8.55 -19.86 -2.84
C HIS A 591 -7.53 -19.53 -1.77
N ILE A 592 -6.37 -20.20 -1.81
CA ILE A 592 -5.34 -20.09 -0.77
C ILE A 592 -4.01 -19.67 -1.39
N ALA A 593 -3.53 -18.48 -1.02
CA ALA A 593 -2.17 -18.03 -1.26
C ALA A 593 -1.34 -18.12 0.01
N ARG A 594 -0.17 -18.78 -0.08
CA ARG A 594 0.79 -18.85 1.03
C ARG A 594 1.55 -17.52 1.25
N ALA A 595 1.61 -16.68 0.22
CA ALA A 595 2.12 -15.31 0.28
C ALA A 595 1.51 -14.51 -0.88
N HIS A 596 1.16 -13.25 -0.63
CA HIS A 596 0.50 -12.42 -1.62
C HIS A 596 0.96 -10.97 -1.54
N ASN A 597 1.45 -10.44 -2.66
CA ASN A 597 1.68 -9.00 -2.81
C ASN A 597 0.32 -8.32 -2.96
N ALA A 598 -0.12 -7.64 -1.91
CA ALA A 598 -1.46 -7.10 -1.80
C ALA A 598 -1.72 -5.96 -2.77
N VAL A 599 -0.69 -5.25 -3.25
CA VAL A 599 -0.85 -4.04 -4.06
C VAL A 599 -0.81 -4.35 -5.55
N ASN A 600 0.18 -5.14 -5.97
CA ASN A 600 0.53 -5.31 -7.38
C ASN A 600 0.00 -6.62 -7.98
N ALA A 601 0.29 -7.77 -7.35
CA ALA A 601 -0.08 -9.08 -7.90
C ALA A 601 -1.54 -9.46 -7.58
N TYR A 602 -2.09 -8.89 -6.51
CA TYR A 602 -3.41 -9.22 -6.01
C TYR A 602 -4.54 -9.08 -7.06
N PRO A 603 -4.67 -7.95 -7.79
CA PRO A 603 -5.74 -7.80 -8.78
C PRO A 603 -5.73 -8.90 -9.84
N GLU A 604 -4.58 -9.16 -10.47
CA GLU A 604 -4.47 -10.15 -11.55
C GLU A 604 -4.80 -11.56 -11.07
N ASN A 605 -4.30 -11.95 -9.89
CA ASN A 605 -4.59 -13.26 -9.31
C ASN A 605 -6.10 -13.45 -9.08
N ILE A 606 -6.80 -12.44 -8.53
CA ILE A 606 -8.24 -12.55 -8.25
C ILE A 606 -9.04 -12.74 -9.53
N PHE A 607 -8.85 -11.86 -10.52
CA PHE A 607 -9.58 -11.95 -11.78
C PHE A 607 -9.18 -13.20 -12.57
N GLY A 608 -7.90 -13.57 -12.58
CA GLY A 608 -7.42 -14.79 -13.21
C GLY A 608 -8.09 -16.04 -12.65
N LEU A 609 -8.07 -16.21 -11.33
CA LEU A 609 -8.71 -17.35 -10.66
C LEU A 609 -10.22 -17.42 -11.00
N HIS A 610 -10.90 -16.28 -10.95
CA HIS A 610 -12.32 -16.19 -11.30
C HIS A 610 -12.60 -16.56 -12.76
N ASP A 611 -11.89 -15.93 -13.70
CA ASP A 611 -12.15 -16.05 -15.13
C ASP A 611 -11.65 -17.39 -15.71
N ALA A 612 -10.59 -17.96 -15.14
CA ALA A 612 -9.99 -19.22 -15.59
C ALA A 612 -10.57 -20.44 -14.91
N TYR A 613 -10.63 -20.47 -13.58
CA TYR A 613 -10.92 -21.70 -12.83
C TYR A 613 -12.35 -21.73 -12.32
N VAL A 614 -12.78 -20.67 -11.59
CA VAL A 614 -14.12 -20.61 -11.02
C VAL A 614 -15.18 -20.68 -12.12
N SER A 615 -15.04 -19.86 -13.16
CA SER A 615 -15.98 -19.84 -14.28
C SER A 615 -16.00 -21.17 -15.04
N THR A 616 -14.84 -21.77 -15.32
CA THR A 616 -14.76 -23.07 -16.02
C THR A 616 -15.46 -24.18 -15.24
N ILE A 617 -15.21 -24.29 -13.94
CA ILE A 617 -15.85 -25.31 -13.11
C ILE A 617 -17.34 -25.04 -12.97
N ARG A 618 -17.73 -23.79 -12.64
CA ARG A 618 -19.13 -23.36 -12.51
C ARG A 618 -19.95 -23.73 -13.74
N ASP A 619 -19.46 -23.34 -14.91
CA ASP A 619 -20.15 -23.53 -16.17
C ASP A 619 -20.22 -25.03 -16.52
N GLY A 620 -19.14 -25.78 -16.26
CA GLY A 620 -19.10 -27.22 -16.49
C GLY A 620 -20.00 -28.06 -15.58
N VAL A 621 -20.33 -27.58 -14.38
CA VAL A 621 -21.30 -28.23 -13.46
C VAL A 621 -22.70 -27.61 -13.52
N GLY A 622 -22.90 -26.53 -14.29
CA GLY A 622 -24.20 -25.88 -14.47
C GLY A 622 -24.75 -25.18 -13.22
N LEU A 623 -23.88 -24.62 -12.36
CA LEU A 623 -24.29 -23.92 -11.14
C LEU A 623 -24.29 -22.39 -11.31
N GLY A 624 -25.05 -21.68 -10.45
CA GLY A 624 -24.97 -20.21 -10.36
C GLY A 624 -23.67 -19.73 -9.71
N ALA A 625 -23.36 -18.44 -9.84
CA ALA A 625 -22.21 -17.85 -9.14
C ALA A 625 -22.50 -17.69 -7.64
N GLY A 626 -21.62 -18.24 -6.80
CA GLY A 626 -21.57 -18.03 -5.37
C GLY A 626 -20.59 -16.94 -4.97
N ASP A 627 -20.18 -16.98 -3.71
CA ASP A 627 -19.14 -16.12 -3.16
C ASP A 627 -17.75 -16.69 -3.44
N MET A 628 -16.79 -15.81 -3.71
CA MET A 628 -15.38 -16.18 -3.87
C MET A 628 -14.59 -15.67 -2.67
N TYR A 629 -13.89 -16.58 -2.01
CA TYR A 629 -13.03 -16.33 -0.86
C TYR A 629 -11.57 -16.41 -1.30
N MET A 630 -10.76 -15.43 -0.90
CA MET A 630 -9.32 -15.45 -1.10
C MET A 630 -8.60 -15.31 0.25
N LEU A 631 -8.03 -16.42 0.72
CA LEU A 631 -7.16 -16.45 1.89
C LEU A 631 -5.72 -16.21 1.46
N SER A 632 -5.13 -15.13 1.93
CA SER A 632 -3.69 -14.85 1.82
C SER A 632 -3.07 -15.02 3.20
N SER A 633 -2.42 -16.16 3.45
CA SER A 633 -1.79 -16.47 4.74
C SER A 633 -0.67 -15.48 5.10
N ARG A 634 -0.07 -14.85 4.09
CA ARG A 634 0.80 -13.68 4.25
C ARG A 634 0.55 -12.66 3.14
N ALA A 635 -0.47 -11.83 3.30
CA ALA A 635 -0.62 -10.63 2.48
C ALA A 635 0.37 -9.56 2.95
N ASN A 636 1.01 -8.84 2.03
CA ASN A 636 1.94 -7.76 2.40
C ASN A 636 1.83 -6.52 1.49
N ILE A 637 2.11 -5.36 2.08
CA ILE A 637 2.42 -4.10 1.40
C ILE A 637 3.91 -3.83 1.64
N LEU A 638 4.72 -3.82 0.58
CA LEU A 638 6.13 -3.44 0.66
C LEU A 638 6.21 -1.91 0.72
N LEU A 639 6.50 -1.34 1.88
CA LEU A 639 6.42 0.10 2.09
C LEU A 639 7.40 0.89 1.21
N LEU A 640 8.57 0.32 0.93
CA LEU A 640 9.57 0.97 0.10
C LEU A 640 9.14 1.09 -1.37
N THR A 641 8.44 0.08 -1.90
CA THR A 641 8.14 -0.04 -3.33
C THR A 641 6.67 0.19 -3.67
N GLU A 642 5.75 0.10 -2.72
CA GLU A 642 4.32 -0.03 -3.01
C GLU A 642 3.45 0.96 -2.25
N GLU A 643 3.98 1.65 -1.24
CA GLU A 643 3.20 2.54 -0.40
C GLU A 643 2.46 3.62 -1.21
N GLN A 644 3.13 4.22 -2.19
CA GLN A 644 2.50 5.24 -3.05
C GLN A 644 1.30 4.68 -3.82
N ARG A 645 1.45 3.47 -4.40
CA ARG A 645 0.37 2.81 -5.16
C ARG A 645 -0.76 2.39 -4.21
N ALA A 646 -0.45 1.88 -3.02
CA ALA A 646 -1.43 1.57 -2.00
C ALA A 646 -2.24 2.81 -1.60
N LYS A 647 -1.57 3.93 -1.28
CA LYS A 647 -2.23 5.21 -0.96
C LYS A 647 -3.11 5.71 -2.11
N LYS A 648 -2.63 5.60 -3.36
CA LYS A 648 -3.44 5.94 -4.54
C LYS A 648 -4.73 5.13 -4.60
N ILE A 649 -4.65 3.79 -4.48
CA ILE A 649 -5.83 2.91 -4.48
C ILE A 649 -6.80 3.31 -3.36
N LEU A 650 -6.29 3.63 -2.16
CA LEU A 650 -7.10 4.02 -1.01
C LEU A 650 -7.87 5.34 -1.24
N MET A 651 -7.34 6.24 -2.06
CA MET A 651 -7.99 7.51 -2.44
C MET A 651 -9.02 7.37 -3.57
N GLU A 652 -9.02 6.26 -4.32
CA GLU A 652 -9.98 6.07 -5.41
C GLU A 652 -11.41 5.98 -4.87
N PRO A 653 -12.39 6.68 -5.45
CA PRO A 653 -13.78 6.60 -5.00
C PRO A 653 -14.30 5.17 -5.21
N SER A 654 -14.84 4.56 -4.15
CA SER A 654 -15.55 3.28 -4.24
C SER A 654 -17.03 3.50 -3.97
N LYS A 655 -17.87 2.74 -4.68
CA LYS A 655 -19.29 2.65 -4.35
C LYS A 655 -19.42 2.06 -2.93
N PRO A 656 -20.27 2.60 -2.06
CA PRO A 656 -20.59 1.95 -0.79
C PRO A 656 -21.09 0.53 -1.04
N PRO A 657 -20.73 -0.45 -0.19
CA PRO A 657 -21.25 -1.81 -0.31
C PRO A 657 -22.78 -1.77 -0.28
N GLY A 658 -23.42 -2.49 -1.20
CA GLY A 658 -24.86 -2.68 -1.18
C GLY A 658 -25.31 -3.61 -0.05
N ASP A 659 -26.60 -3.93 0.01
CA ASP A 659 -27.06 -5.05 0.84
C ASP A 659 -26.44 -6.34 0.30
N MET A 660 -25.65 -7.01 1.14
CA MET A 660 -24.91 -8.23 0.79
C MET A 660 -25.49 -9.44 1.50
N ASP A 661 -25.61 -10.55 0.76
CA ASP A 661 -25.92 -11.85 1.33
C ASP A 661 -24.65 -12.46 1.95
N ALA A 662 -24.56 -12.45 3.28
CA ALA A 662 -23.46 -13.03 4.02
C ALA A 662 -23.75 -14.46 4.54
N SER A 663 -24.82 -15.11 4.08
CA SER A 663 -25.26 -16.41 4.60
C SER A 663 -24.23 -17.54 4.38
N SER A 664 -23.29 -17.36 3.46
CA SER A 664 -22.24 -18.34 3.21
C SER A 664 -21.08 -18.25 4.22
N GLY A 665 -21.08 -17.26 5.13
CA GLY A 665 -20.03 -17.03 6.13
C GLY A 665 -19.05 -15.94 5.70
N PRO A 666 -17.90 -15.77 6.38
CA PRO A 666 -17.34 -16.71 7.33
C PRO A 666 -17.98 -16.55 8.72
N TYR A 667 -18.28 -17.68 9.36
CA TYR A 667 -18.80 -17.70 10.73
C TYR A 667 -17.65 -17.88 11.73
N GLU A 668 -17.58 -17.03 12.75
CA GLU A 668 -16.59 -17.21 13.82
C GLU A 668 -16.95 -18.44 14.67
N ILE A 669 -15.96 -19.26 15.03
CA ILE A 669 -16.10 -20.42 15.93
C ILE A 669 -15.13 -20.33 17.09
N GLY A 670 -15.52 -20.90 18.22
CA GLY A 670 -14.67 -20.99 19.41
C GLY A 670 -15.43 -21.46 20.65
N PRO A 671 -14.72 -21.71 21.75
CA PRO A 671 -15.30 -22.27 22.97
C PRO A 671 -16.38 -21.38 23.62
N ASN A 672 -16.43 -20.10 23.25
CA ASN A 672 -17.36 -19.12 23.80
C ASN A 672 -18.44 -18.66 22.80
N ILE A 673 -18.53 -19.29 21.62
CA ILE A 673 -19.51 -18.92 20.59
C ILE A 673 -20.63 -19.96 20.60
N GLY A 674 -21.82 -19.55 21.06
CA GLY A 674 -22.99 -20.43 21.14
C GLY A 674 -23.76 -20.49 19.82
N GLY A 675 -23.90 -21.68 19.24
CA GLY A 675 -24.80 -21.93 18.10
C GLY A 675 -24.35 -23.09 17.22
N ASP A 676 -25.32 -23.85 16.72
CA ASP A 676 -25.11 -24.78 15.61
C ASP A 676 -24.91 -23.96 14.33
N ILE A 677 -23.66 -23.91 13.83
CA ILE A 677 -23.35 -23.30 12.54
C ILE A 677 -23.84 -24.26 11.45
N THR A 678 -25.11 -24.12 11.08
CA THR A 678 -25.75 -24.92 10.04
C THR A 678 -25.85 -24.09 8.76
N GLY A 679 -25.44 -24.68 7.63
CA GLY A 679 -25.63 -24.10 6.31
C GLY A 679 -24.57 -23.10 5.82
N GLY A 680 -23.53 -22.82 6.61
CA GLY A 680 -22.39 -21.99 6.18
C GLY A 680 -21.44 -22.70 5.22
N VAL A 681 -20.67 -21.92 4.46
CA VAL A 681 -19.62 -22.40 3.55
C VAL A 681 -18.25 -22.29 4.20
N VAL A 682 -18.02 -21.22 4.97
CA VAL A 682 -16.75 -20.97 5.67
C VAL A 682 -17.00 -20.69 7.14
N ALA A 683 -16.19 -21.26 8.01
CA ALA A 683 -16.08 -20.90 9.41
C ALA A 683 -14.62 -20.66 9.77
N TYR A 684 -14.34 -19.84 10.79
CA TYR A 684 -12.99 -19.49 11.18
C TYR A 684 -12.82 -19.25 12.67
N ALA A 685 -11.59 -19.39 13.15
CA ALA A 685 -11.18 -18.94 14.47
C ALA A 685 -9.83 -18.24 14.41
N TYR A 686 -9.65 -17.26 15.31
CA TYR A 686 -8.38 -16.60 15.54
C TYR A 686 -8.07 -16.62 17.03
N LEU A 687 -7.05 -17.36 17.42
CA LEU A 687 -6.78 -17.67 18.82
C LEU A 687 -5.27 -17.76 19.11
N PRO A 688 -4.83 -17.54 20.36
CA PRO A 688 -3.44 -17.77 20.73
C PRO A 688 -3.07 -19.25 20.61
N LEU A 689 -1.89 -19.52 20.06
CA LEU A 689 -1.29 -20.85 20.07
C LEU A 689 -0.87 -21.25 21.49
N ARG A 690 -0.89 -22.55 21.78
CA ARG A 690 -0.49 -23.11 23.07
C ARG A 690 0.60 -24.16 22.87
N GLU A 691 1.60 -24.14 23.74
CA GLU A 691 2.61 -25.20 23.78
C GLU A 691 1.97 -26.52 24.21
N VAL A 692 2.33 -27.60 23.54
CA VAL A 692 1.88 -28.95 23.86
C VAL A 692 3.10 -29.78 24.25
N ALA A 693 3.14 -30.21 25.51
CA ALA A 693 4.25 -31.00 26.03
C ALA A 693 4.16 -32.48 25.62
N GLY A 694 5.33 -33.08 25.39
CA GLY A 694 5.47 -34.50 25.09
C GLY A 694 5.12 -34.86 23.65
N GLU A 695 5.54 -36.06 23.23
CA GLU A 695 5.19 -36.61 21.92
C GLU A 695 3.71 -36.96 21.87
N GLN A 696 3.01 -36.49 20.83
CA GLN A 696 1.59 -36.78 20.63
C GLN A 696 1.43 -37.63 19.37
N THR A 697 0.74 -38.76 19.48
CA THR A 697 0.41 -39.61 18.35
C THR A 697 -0.93 -39.21 17.76
N HIS A 698 -0.89 -38.31 16.78
CA HIS A 698 -2.06 -37.89 16.02
C HIS A 698 -1.97 -38.42 14.59
N GLY A 699 -3.07 -39.02 14.09
CA GLY A 699 -3.10 -39.55 12.73
C GLY A 699 -2.81 -38.49 11.65
N LEU A 700 -3.10 -37.22 11.93
CA LEU A 700 -2.72 -36.09 11.06
C LEU A 700 -1.19 -35.94 11.00
N ILE A 701 -0.50 -35.97 12.14
CA ILE A 701 0.95 -35.83 12.22
C ILE A 701 1.65 -37.00 11.53
N ASP A 702 1.16 -38.22 11.74
CA ASP A 702 1.71 -39.41 11.08
C ASP A 702 1.61 -39.30 9.56
N ARG A 703 0.49 -38.78 9.04
CA ARG A 703 0.33 -38.54 7.60
C ARG A 703 1.30 -37.49 7.07
N LEU A 704 1.53 -36.40 7.81
CA LEU A 704 2.50 -35.37 7.41
C LEU A 704 3.96 -35.88 7.44
N ARG A 705 4.31 -36.73 8.41
CA ARG A 705 5.64 -37.37 8.50
C ARG A 705 5.89 -38.42 7.44
N ASN A 706 4.84 -38.95 6.82
CA ASN A 706 4.92 -39.99 5.80
C ASN A 706 4.33 -39.56 4.45
N PHE A 707 4.23 -38.25 4.20
CA PHE A 707 3.63 -37.70 2.98
C PHE A 707 4.50 -38.08 1.78
N GLU A 708 4.00 -38.98 0.93
CA GLU A 708 4.78 -39.59 -0.17
C GLU A 708 6.08 -40.29 0.28
N GLY A 709 6.14 -40.76 1.54
CA GLY A 709 7.37 -41.30 2.13
C GLY A 709 8.40 -40.21 2.51
N VAL A 710 8.00 -38.94 2.53
CA VAL A 710 8.81 -37.80 2.96
C VAL A 710 8.25 -37.26 4.28
N ASP A 711 9.12 -37.03 5.26
CA ASP A 711 8.77 -36.25 6.45
C ASP A 711 8.72 -34.76 6.09
N THR A 712 7.52 -34.29 5.74
CA THR A 712 7.31 -32.91 5.31
C THR A 712 7.49 -31.91 6.45
N ILE A 713 7.29 -32.33 7.71
CA ILE A 713 7.55 -31.49 8.88
C ILE A 713 9.04 -31.22 9.01
N GLU A 714 9.87 -32.27 9.03
CA GLU A 714 11.32 -32.10 9.13
C GLU A 714 11.89 -31.40 7.89
N ARG A 715 11.36 -31.69 6.70
CA ARG A 715 11.74 -30.97 5.47
C ARG A 715 11.49 -29.47 5.61
N ALA A 716 10.32 -29.07 6.10
CA ALA A 716 9.98 -27.67 6.33
C ALA A 716 10.90 -27.01 7.37
N LEU A 717 11.14 -27.66 8.51
CA LEU A 717 12.05 -27.16 9.55
C LEU A 717 13.47 -26.97 9.03
N ARG A 718 13.98 -27.96 8.27
CA ARG A 718 15.29 -27.85 7.63
C ARG A 718 15.34 -26.69 6.66
N TYR A 719 14.31 -26.54 5.81
CA TYR A 719 14.22 -25.42 4.87
C TYR A 719 14.24 -24.06 5.59
N TYR A 720 13.53 -23.93 6.71
CA TYR A 720 13.57 -22.72 7.54
C TYR A 720 14.95 -22.39 8.08
N ARG A 721 15.64 -23.39 8.66
CA ARG A 721 16.97 -23.20 9.23
C ARG A 721 17.98 -22.77 8.17
N GLU A 722 17.84 -23.28 6.95
CA GLU A 722 18.78 -23.01 5.86
C GLU A 722 18.46 -21.75 5.05
N LYS A 723 17.20 -21.51 4.69
CA LYS A 723 16.79 -20.34 3.88
C LYS A 723 16.61 -19.07 4.71
N GLY A 724 16.31 -19.23 5.99
CA GLY A 724 15.89 -18.16 6.87
C GLY A 724 14.38 -17.95 6.85
N SER A 725 13.87 -17.47 7.98
CA SER A 725 12.44 -17.46 8.28
C SER A 725 11.65 -16.27 7.71
N LYS A 726 12.36 -15.29 7.14
CA LYS A 726 11.78 -14.08 6.55
C LYS A 726 11.35 -14.24 5.08
N HIS A 727 11.61 -15.40 4.46
CA HIS A 727 11.29 -15.66 3.05
C HIS A 727 10.01 -16.50 2.88
N ASN A 728 9.73 -16.94 1.65
CA ASN A 728 8.57 -17.75 1.31
C ASN A 728 8.49 -19.02 2.18
N ASN A 729 7.39 -19.16 2.91
CA ASN A 729 7.24 -20.13 3.99
C ASN A 729 6.65 -21.47 3.50
N PRO A 730 7.25 -22.61 3.89
CA PRO A 730 6.72 -23.97 3.74
C PRO A 730 5.22 -24.13 3.94
N VAL A 731 4.61 -24.99 3.13
CA VAL A 731 3.22 -25.43 3.29
C VAL A 731 3.17 -26.94 3.51
N LEU A 732 2.39 -27.37 4.49
CA LEU A 732 2.08 -28.76 4.78
C LEU A 732 0.62 -29.06 4.38
N SER A 733 0.34 -30.30 3.99
CA SER A 733 -1.01 -30.75 3.60
C SER A 733 -1.13 -32.26 3.76
N GLU A 734 -2.33 -32.73 4.10
CA GLU A 734 -2.71 -34.15 4.04
C GLU A 734 -3.22 -34.55 2.64
N TYR A 735 -3.63 -33.56 1.83
CA TYR A 735 -4.14 -33.81 0.48
C TYR A 735 -3.00 -34.01 -0.51
N GLN A 736 -3.14 -35.07 -1.31
CA GLN A 736 -2.22 -35.44 -2.35
C GLN A 736 -2.98 -35.65 -3.67
N ALA A 737 -2.81 -34.72 -4.61
CA ALA A 737 -3.43 -34.81 -5.92
C ALA A 737 -3.06 -36.13 -6.62
N GLY A 738 -4.08 -36.82 -7.14
CA GLY A 738 -3.94 -38.09 -7.84
C GLY A 738 -3.87 -39.33 -6.95
N LYS A 739 -3.68 -39.19 -5.62
CA LYS A 739 -3.65 -40.32 -4.68
C LYS A 739 -4.72 -40.24 -3.59
N SER A 740 -4.93 -39.09 -2.97
CA SER A 740 -5.95 -38.86 -1.95
C SER A 740 -7.31 -38.52 -2.58
N ASP A 741 -8.40 -38.82 -1.87
CA ASP A 741 -9.75 -38.38 -2.27
C ASP A 741 -9.86 -36.84 -2.13
N PRO A 742 -10.11 -36.09 -3.22
CA PRO A 742 -10.24 -34.63 -3.16
C PRO A 742 -11.45 -34.13 -2.39
N GLN A 743 -12.42 -35.00 -2.10
CA GLN A 743 -13.60 -34.68 -1.29
C GLN A 743 -13.48 -35.17 0.17
N ALA A 744 -12.33 -35.71 0.60
CA ALA A 744 -12.13 -36.20 1.97
C ALA A 744 -12.10 -35.08 3.04
N ASN A 745 -12.20 -35.50 4.31
CA ASN A 745 -12.06 -34.62 5.47
C ASN A 745 -10.57 -34.47 5.84
N GLN A 746 -9.95 -33.36 5.45
CA GLN A 746 -8.49 -33.26 5.51
C GLN A 746 -8.00 -31.83 5.75
N LEU A 747 -6.84 -31.70 6.38
CA LEU A 747 -6.05 -30.48 6.43
C LEU A 747 -5.43 -30.27 5.05
N VAL A 748 -5.94 -29.29 4.31
CA VAL A 748 -5.45 -29.00 2.95
C VAL A 748 -4.32 -27.99 2.94
N PHE A 749 -4.20 -27.20 4.00
CA PHE A 749 -3.19 -26.17 4.11
C PHE A 749 -2.82 -25.96 5.56
N PHE A 750 -1.53 -26.07 5.87
CA PHE A 750 -0.94 -25.55 7.09
C PHE A 750 0.33 -24.79 6.75
N GLN A 751 0.46 -23.59 7.29
CA GLN A 751 1.67 -22.80 7.18
C GLN A 751 1.99 -22.19 8.53
N ALA A 752 3.20 -22.46 9.03
CA ALA A 752 3.81 -21.69 10.10
C ALA A 752 4.52 -20.47 9.49
N ASN A 753 4.47 -19.31 10.13
CA ASN A 753 5.12 -18.08 9.71
C ASN A 753 5.90 -17.54 10.91
N VAL A 754 7.21 -17.36 10.78
CA VAL A 754 8.00 -16.68 11.83
C VAL A 754 7.98 -15.18 11.55
N MET A 755 7.13 -14.44 12.24
CA MET A 755 6.95 -12.99 12.03
C MET A 755 6.83 -12.29 13.38
N GLY A 756 7.40 -11.08 13.50
CA GLY A 756 7.41 -10.36 14.78
C GLY A 756 8.11 -11.13 15.91
N GLY A 757 9.03 -12.04 15.55
CA GLY A 757 9.75 -12.91 16.49
C GLY A 757 8.93 -14.09 17.04
N LYS A 758 7.76 -14.41 16.48
CA LYS A 758 6.89 -15.50 16.94
C LYS A 758 6.46 -16.42 15.80
N ILE A 759 6.08 -17.67 16.13
CA ILE A 759 5.40 -18.59 15.22
C ILE A 759 3.92 -18.27 15.15
N HIS A 760 3.45 -17.80 14.00
CA HIS A 760 2.04 -17.68 13.67
C HIS A 760 1.63 -18.80 12.73
N ALA A 761 0.49 -19.45 12.95
CA ALA A 761 0.04 -20.55 12.11
C ALA A 761 -1.26 -20.19 11.37
N THR A 762 -1.38 -20.64 10.12
CA THR A 762 -2.62 -20.61 9.34
C THR A 762 -2.96 -22.03 8.92
N ALA A 763 -4.17 -22.48 9.20
CA ALA A 763 -4.65 -23.82 8.89
C ALA A 763 -6.00 -23.79 8.19
N VAL A 764 -6.19 -24.62 7.16
CA VAL A 764 -7.47 -24.78 6.46
C VAL A 764 -7.83 -26.25 6.37
N PHE A 765 -9.01 -26.60 6.87
CA PHE A 765 -9.62 -27.91 6.70
C PHE A 765 -10.72 -27.87 5.64
N ALA A 766 -10.70 -28.84 4.72
CA ALA A 766 -11.78 -29.05 3.76
C ALA A 766 -12.70 -30.18 4.22
N ASN A 767 -14.01 -29.99 4.09
CA ASN A 767 -15.09 -30.94 4.43
C ASN A 767 -15.14 -31.41 5.90
N ARG A 768 -14.16 -31.05 6.73
CA ARG A 768 -14.11 -31.41 8.16
C ARG A 768 -15.14 -30.59 8.94
N SER A 769 -15.88 -31.24 9.84
CA SER A 769 -16.88 -30.55 10.66
C SER A 769 -16.23 -29.66 11.73
N PRO A 770 -16.70 -28.40 11.92
CA PRO A 770 -16.31 -27.55 13.05
C PRO A 770 -16.59 -28.17 14.42
N ALA A 771 -17.43 -29.21 14.53
CA ALA A 771 -17.63 -29.95 15.78
C ALA A 771 -16.33 -30.58 16.31
N ARG A 772 -15.30 -30.76 15.46
CA ARG A 772 -13.97 -31.23 15.83
C ARG A 772 -13.01 -30.12 16.26
N PHE A 773 -13.49 -28.89 16.44
CA PHE A 773 -12.68 -27.71 16.76
C PHE A 773 -11.63 -27.95 17.86
N GLY A 774 -12.03 -28.57 18.98
CA GLY A 774 -11.12 -28.83 20.10
C GLY A 774 -9.97 -29.78 19.75
N ASP A 775 -10.27 -30.87 19.04
CA ASP A 775 -9.28 -31.86 18.61
C ASP A 775 -8.32 -31.26 17.58
N ASP A 776 -8.88 -30.62 16.54
CA ASP A 776 -8.11 -30.00 15.47
C ASP A 776 -7.22 -28.87 16.01
N GLN A 777 -7.71 -28.07 16.97
CA GLN A 777 -6.91 -27.07 17.67
C GLN A 777 -5.74 -27.72 18.43
N GLY A 778 -5.96 -28.86 19.09
CA GLY A 778 -4.91 -29.61 19.79
C GLY A 778 -3.81 -30.09 18.84
N GLU A 779 -4.20 -30.71 17.72
CA GLU A 779 -3.29 -31.19 16.67
C GLU A 779 -2.45 -30.05 16.08
N LEU A 780 -3.07 -28.90 15.79
CA LEU A 780 -2.40 -27.72 15.25
C LEU A 780 -1.49 -27.02 16.27
N ASN A 781 -1.86 -26.99 17.55
CA ASN A 781 -0.99 -26.50 18.61
C ASN A 781 0.26 -27.36 18.75
N TYR A 782 0.12 -28.69 18.67
CA TYR A 782 1.25 -29.60 18.69
C TYR A 782 2.17 -29.37 17.49
N LEU A 783 1.60 -29.28 16.27
CA LEU A 783 2.37 -28.98 15.06
C LEU A 783 3.11 -27.65 15.18
N ALA A 784 2.45 -26.58 15.64
CA ALA A 784 3.10 -25.29 15.87
C ALA A 784 4.20 -25.35 16.95
N THR A 785 4.03 -26.18 17.99
CA THR A 785 5.06 -26.43 19.01
C THR A 785 6.32 -27.02 18.39
N LEU A 786 6.18 -28.01 17.49
CA LEU A 786 7.33 -28.57 16.75
C LEU A 786 8.10 -27.49 15.96
N PHE A 787 7.39 -26.53 15.35
CA PHE A 787 8.02 -25.38 14.70
C PHE A 787 8.66 -24.40 15.68
N GLY A 788 8.00 -24.10 16.81
CA GLY A 788 8.54 -23.24 17.85
C GLY A 788 9.85 -23.77 18.43
N GLU A 789 9.87 -25.06 18.80
CA GLU A 789 11.06 -25.76 19.28
C GLU A 789 12.13 -25.85 18.20
N GLY A 790 11.75 -26.27 16.98
CA GLY A 790 12.67 -26.50 15.89
C GLY A 790 13.36 -25.24 15.36
N LEU A 791 12.76 -24.06 15.57
CA LEU A 791 13.25 -22.76 15.12
C LEU A 791 13.66 -21.82 16.26
N GLY A 792 13.47 -22.22 17.52
CA GLY A 792 13.78 -21.42 18.70
C GLY A 792 12.94 -20.14 18.80
N ALA A 793 11.67 -20.19 18.41
CA ALA A 793 10.77 -19.04 18.38
C ALA A 793 9.51 -19.29 19.24
N PRO A 794 9.09 -18.33 20.10
CA PRO A 794 7.87 -18.45 20.88
C PRO A 794 6.62 -18.52 19.99
N LEU A 795 5.54 -19.11 20.52
CA LEU A 795 4.28 -19.21 19.80
C LEU A 795 3.51 -17.88 19.80
N GLY A 796 2.83 -17.63 18.68
CA GLY A 796 1.98 -16.48 18.42
C GLY A 796 0.51 -16.87 18.36
N ASN A 797 -0.13 -16.65 17.20
CA ASN A 797 -1.55 -16.92 16.99
C ASN A 797 -1.79 -17.95 15.90
N LEU A 798 -2.92 -18.66 16.00
CA LEU A 798 -3.47 -19.58 15.03
C LEU A 798 -4.68 -18.97 14.35
N CYS A 799 -4.66 -18.91 13.02
CA CYS A 799 -5.82 -18.68 12.16
C CYS A 799 -6.29 -20.03 11.62
N MET A 800 -7.47 -20.48 12.01
CA MET A 800 -8.01 -21.78 11.60
C MET A 800 -9.28 -21.58 10.78
N PHE A 801 -9.42 -22.30 9.66
CA PHE A 801 -10.58 -22.22 8.78
C PHE A 801 -11.17 -23.60 8.51
N TYR A 802 -12.49 -23.70 8.49
CA TYR A 802 -13.25 -24.85 8.02
C TYR A 802 -14.03 -24.46 6.77
N VAL A 803 -13.84 -25.23 5.70
CA VAL A 803 -14.37 -24.89 4.37
C VAL A 803 -15.16 -26.06 3.82
N GLY A 804 -16.39 -25.80 3.36
CA GLY A 804 -17.26 -26.80 2.75
C GLY A 804 -17.68 -27.92 3.71
N TYR A 805 -17.76 -27.62 5.01
CA TYR A 805 -18.17 -28.61 6.00
C TYR A 805 -19.62 -29.07 5.79
N PRO A 806 -19.94 -30.34 6.14
CA PRO A 806 -21.30 -30.83 6.08
C PRO A 806 -22.18 -30.02 7.03
N SER A 807 -23.37 -29.69 6.54
CA SER A 807 -24.42 -28.96 7.26
C SER A 807 -25.10 -29.81 8.32
#